data_AF-A0A5S3REJ3-F1
#
_entry.id   AF-A0A5S3REJ3-F1
#
_cell.length_a   1.000
_cell.length_b   1.000
_cell.length_c   1.000
_cell.angle_alpha   90.00
_cell.angle_beta   90.00
_cell.angle_gamma   90.00
#
_symmetry.space_group_name_H-M   'P 1'
#
loop_
_entity.id
_entity.type
_entity.pdbx_description
1 polymer ?
#
loop_
_entity_poly.entity_id
_entity_poly.type
_entity_poly.pdbx_seq_one_letter_code
_entity_poly.pdbx_strand_id
1 'polypeptide(L)'
;MCGIAGIFSTQAQTQIDNQLLVNMAAIQHHRGPDGFGYKQMAGVGFSHARLSIIDLDEQRGRQPFISSDKRLMLAHNGEFYDYARIRAELVAKGARFQSKSDSEIAMHLYQQLGLDEMLTHLRGEFAFALYDQQTDTLHLVRDRFGIKPLYYTQTEDEIVFGSELKVLFANPKVKRRFSSEGLFHQLIQVMVPGSTAFANVHQIKPGHVVSITRSEQGFSIEDRPYWDVNFPKAQAYLNSKDEAYYIDGVRKQLLEAVQLRLTADVPVGCYLSGGIDSCAILGLSSAAAQAPIKAFTIGFDSAEYDETPIAKQMAQATKADHHIMSLSGDELYGHFERTLWHTERTIYNTLGVAKYLMSQQVNESNYKVVMTGEGSDELFAGYPAFRKDLFLYGLDELDDTEKAQWQTMLEDSNKLFKGAMLSREQYDSAALDEVVGFTPSCLQPWLSCSHFAHQLVAAEHRGILTGYDAGKAIAETLDDAMLESRHPLDKAQYVWIKTMLEGQILTWGGDRVDMANSMEARPAFLDHHLAEFAFTIPPQYRIKDRKEKYVLREAMKGLLPEVLYEREKFAFMAPPAHSDEKKWAAMRVLADKYLSRQAVEAAGLLDFEAVNTLFELHDSPDADDSLKVQLDAVINHLLGVQILHKQFIAADLPQFAAAEAERLGWRAATE
;
A
#
# COMPACT_ATOMS: atom_id res chain seq x y z
N MET A 1 -11.52 4.47 -7.19
CA MET A 1 -11.70 4.57 -5.74
C MET A 1 -12.06 5.96 -5.29
N CYS A 2 -12.65 6.07 -4.12
CA CYS A 2 -13.12 7.33 -3.56
C CYS A 2 -12.15 7.87 -2.51
N GLY A 3 -12.51 9.00 -1.92
CA GLY A 3 -11.91 9.54 -0.71
C GLY A 3 -12.99 9.67 0.36
N ILE A 4 -12.74 9.18 1.57
CA ILE A 4 -13.65 9.34 2.71
C ILE A 4 -13.03 10.23 3.78
N ALA A 5 -13.88 10.95 4.51
CA ALA A 5 -13.46 11.66 5.71
C ALA A 5 -14.62 11.89 6.67
N GLY A 6 -14.30 12.27 7.90
CA GLY A 6 -15.32 12.73 8.82
C GLY A 6 -14.78 13.16 10.17
N ILE A 7 -15.72 13.68 10.97
CA ILE A 7 -15.50 14.23 12.29
C ILE A 7 -16.53 13.61 13.23
N PHE A 8 -16.06 13.16 14.40
CA PHE A 8 -16.88 12.66 15.49
C PHE A 8 -16.55 13.47 16.75
N SER A 9 -17.46 14.35 17.16
CA SER A 9 -17.29 15.21 18.33
C SER A 9 -17.50 14.42 19.63
N THR A 10 -16.81 14.80 20.70
CA THR A 10 -17.04 14.29 22.07
C THR A 10 -18.43 14.65 22.59
N GLN A 11 -19.08 15.69 22.05
CA GLN A 11 -20.42 16.12 22.46
C GLN A 11 -21.43 15.87 21.33
N ALA A 12 -22.49 15.12 21.65
CA ALA A 12 -23.53 14.78 20.68
C ALA A 12 -24.29 15.99 20.11
N GLN A 13 -24.29 17.12 20.82
CA GLN A 13 -24.97 18.34 20.39
C GLN A 13 -24.09 19.28 19.56
N THR A 14 -22.80 18.96 19.39
CA THR A 14 -21.92 19.78 18.54
C THR A 14 -22.40 19.71 17.10
N GLN A 15 -22.67 20.87 16.51
CA GLN A 15 -22.89 20.98 15.07
C GLN A 15 -21.53 20.96 14.38
N ILE A 16 -21.35 20.02 13.44
CA ILE A 16 -20.14 19.97 12.62
C ILE A 16 -20.27 21.02 11.51
N ASP A 17 -19.18 21.71 11.17
CA ASP A 17 -19.21 22.66 10.05
C ASP A 17 -19.31 21.90 8.72
N ASN A 18 -20.41 22.10 8.00
CA ASN A 18 -20.62 21.50 6.67
C ASN A 18 -19.54 21.93 5.68
N GLN A 19 -19.09 23.18 5.72
CA GLN A 19 -18.08 23.65 4.78
C GLN A 19 -16.72 23.00 5.09
N LEU A 20 -16.41 22.75 6.36
CA LEU A 20 -15.23 21.97 6.72
C LEU A 20 -15.28 20.55 6.13
N LEU A 21 -16.42 19.85 6.21
CA LEU A 21 -16.61 18.54 5.57
C LEU A 21 -16.41 18.61 4.04
N VAL A 22 -16.90 19.67 3.40
CA VAL A 22 -16.70 19.90 1.96
C VAL A 22 -15.22 20.15 1.64
N ASN A 23 -14.50 20.92 2.47
CA ASN A 23 -13.07 21.17 2.30
C ASN A 23 -12.27 19.86 2.46
N MET A 24 -12.64 19.00 3.41
CA MET A 24 -12.06 17.67 3.58
C MET A 24 -12.28 16.75 2.37
N ALA A 25 -13.41 16.88 1.67
CA ALA A 25 -13.63 16.20 0.40
C ALA A 25 -12.78 16.82 -0.72
N ALA A 26 -12.73 18.16 -0.81
CA ALA A 26 -12.05 18.89 -1.88
C ALA A 26 -10.54 18.62 -1.94
N ILE A 27 -9.85 18.58 -0.80
CA ILE A 27 -8.40 18.33 -0.76
C ILE A 27 -7.99 16.93 -1.28
N GLN A 28 -8.95 16.00 -1.37
CA GLN A 28 -8.77 14.67 -1.94
C GLN A 28 -9.55 14.47 -3.25
N HIS A 29 -9.88 15.57 -3.95
CA HIS A 29 -10.54 15.54 -5.26
C HIS A 29 -9.84 14.65 -6.29
N HIS A 30 -8.51 14.56 -6.27
CA HIS A 30 -7.76 13.66 -7.17
C HIS A 30 -8.19 12.20 -7.03
N ARG A 31 -8.66 11.78 -5.85
CA ARG A 31 -9.21 10.44 -5.67
C ARG A 31 -10.59 10.32 -6.31
N GLY A 32 -11.44 11.30 -6.07
CA GLY A 32 -12.83 11.29 -6.51
C GLY A 32 -13.24 12.56 -7.28
N PRO A 33 -12.89 12.66 -8.56
CA PRO A 33 -13.14 13.86 -9.38
C PRO A 33 -14.58 13.96 -9.89
N ASP A 34 -15.36 12.88 -9.83
CA ASP A 34 -16.71 12.83 -10.44
C ASP A 34 -17.77 13.50 -9.55
N GLY A 35 -17.46 13.81 -8.29
CA GLY A 35 -18.36 14.56 -7.42
C GLY A 35 -18.03 14.44 -5.94
N PHE A 36 -18.84 15.07 -5.09
CA PHE A 36 -18.69 15.04 -3.64
C PHE A 36 -20.03 14.89 -2.92
N GLY A 37 -19.97 14.54 -1.64
CA GLY A 37 -21.11 14.58 -0.76
C GLY A 37 -20.71 14.72 0.70
N TYR A 38 -21.61 15.22 1.52
CA TYR A 38 -21.48 15.31 2.96
C TYR A 38 -22.83 15.06 3.62
N LYS A 39 -22.81 14.49 4.82
CA LYS A 39 -24.00 14.29 5.65
C LYS A 39 -23.64 14.39 7.12
N GLN A 40 -24.64 14.70 7.94
CA GLN A 40 -24.46 14.82 9.38
C GLN A 40 -25.53 14.07 10.17
N MET A 41 -25.13 13.68 11.37
CA MET A 41 -25.95 13.21 12.48
C MET A 41 -25.51 13.96 13.75
N ALA A 42 -26.14 13.70 14.89
CA ALA A 42 -25.84 14.38 16.15
C ALA A 42 -24.36 14.24 16.56
N GLY A 43 -23.58 15.31 16.44
CA GLY A 43 -22.15 15.33 16.76
C GLY A 43 -21.26 14.53 15.81
N VAL A 44 -21.77 14.14 14.63
CA VAL A 44 -21.03 13.35 13.63
C VAL A 44 -21.24 13.93 12.24
N GLY A 45 -20.17 14.10 11.47
CA GLY A 45 -20.26 14.55 10.09
C GLY A 45 -19.32 13.76 9.19
N PHE A 46 -19.82 13.20 8.10
CA PHE A 46 -19.01 12.49 7.10
C PHE A 46 -18.99 13.26 5.78
N SER A 47 -17.90 13.07 5.04
CA SER A 47 -17.69 13.60 3.69
C SER A 47 -17.12 12.52 2.77
N HIS A 48 -17.31 12.71 1.48
CA HIS A 48 -16.89 11.76 0.46
C HIS A 48 -16.56 12.47 -0.86
N ALA A 49 -15.42 12.16 -1.47
CA ALA A 49 -15.07 12.50 -2.84
C ALA A 49 -15.21 11.24 -3.71
N ARG A 50 -15.97 11.31 -4.82
CA ARG A 50 -16.44 10.14 -5.57
C ARG A 50 -15.70 9.93 -6.88
N LEU A 51 -15.18 8.73 -7.09
CA LEU A 51 -14.90 8.19 -8.43
C LEU A 51 -15.99 7.17 -8.77
N SER A 52 -16.70 7.38 -9.86
CA SER A 52 -17.85 6.58 -10.27
C SER A 52 -17.39 5.42 -11.14
N ILE A 53 -17.41 4.21 -10.57
CA ILE A 53 -17.04 2.96 -11.26
C ILE A 53 -18.22 1.98 -11.33
N ILE A 54 -18.98 1.84 -10.23
CA ILE A 54 -20.25 1.11 -10.17
C ILE A 54 -21.38 2.10 -9.83
N ASP A 55 -22.50 2.01 -10.56
CA ASP A 55 -23.63 2.96 -10.54
C ASP A 55 -23.21 4.38 -10.93
N LEU A 56 -23.12 4.64 -12.24
CA LEU A 56 -22.71 5.96 -12.76
C LEU A 56 -23.70 7.10 -12.48
N ASP A 57 -24.84 6.80 -11.85
CA ASP A 57 -25.81 7.82 -11.43
C ASP A 57 -25.29 8.57 -10.19
N GLU A 58 -24.99 9.84 -10.39
CA GLU A 58 -24.40 10.69 -9.37
C GLU A 58 -25.31 10.85 -8.14
N GLN A 59 -26.63 10.91 -8.32
CA GLN A 59 -27.55 11.17 -7.21
C GLN A 59 -27.75 9.92 -6.35
N ARG A 60 -27.92 8.76 -6.99
CA ARG A 60 -28.13 7.49 -6.27
C ARG A 60 -26.86 6.99 -5.59
N GLY A 61 -25.71 7.15 -6.24
CA GLY A 61 -24.42 6.70 -5.73
C GLY A 61 -23.71 7.71 -4.82
N ARG A 62 -24.33 8.86 -4.52
CA ARG A 62 -23.73 9.91 -3.67
C ARG A 62 -23.65 9.45 -2.22
N GLN A 63 -22.42 9.25 -1.77
CA GLN A 63 -22.09 9.00 -0.37
C GLN A 63 -21.83 10.33 0.38
N PRO A 64 -21.96 10.36 1.72
CA PRO A 64 -22.29 9.26 2.64
C PRO A 64 -23.72 8.72 2.49
N PHE A 65 -23.94 7.44 2.79
CA PHE A 65 -25.27 6.85 2.91
C PHE A 65 -25.83 7.07 4.32
N ILE A 66 -27.15 7.25 4.43
CA ILE A 66 -27.88 7.22 5.69
C ILE A 66 -28.98 6.18 5.55
N SER A 67 -29.13 5.30 6.54
CA SER A 67 -30.19 4.28 6.52
C SER A 67 -31.58 4.91 6.60
N SER A 68 -32.62 4.22 6.11
CA SER A 68 -33.99 4.77 6.06
C SER A 68 -34.57 5.13 7.43
N ASP A 69 -34.15 4.41 8.48
CA ASP A 69 -34.50 4.68 9.88
C ASP A 69 -33.62 5.75 10.54
N LYS A 70 -32.67 6.33 9.79
CA LYS A 70 -31.69 7.33 10.23
C LYS A 70 -30.82 6.88 11.41
N ARG A 71 -30.62 5.57 11.57
CA ARG A 71 -29.76 4.99 12.60
C ARG A 71 -28.29 4.97 12.18
N LEU A 72 -28.03 4.65 10.91
CA LEU A 72 -26.68 4.40 10.41
C LEU A 72 -26.24 5.47 9.42
N MET A 73 -24.95 5.79 9.44
CA MET A 73 -24.29 6.57 8.42
C MET A 73 -23.02 5.84 7.94
N LEU A 74 -22.84 5.73 6.62
CA LEU A 74 -21.75 4.98 5.99
C LEU A 74 -21.02 5.85 4.96
N ALA A 75 -19.70 5.88 5.01
CA ALA A 75 -18.84 6.36 3.93
C ALA A 75 -17.81 5.28 3.60
N HIS A 76 -17.71 4.90 2.33
CA HIS A 76 -16.91 3.78 1.86
C HIS A 76 -15.99 4.21 0.71
N ASN A 77 -14.72 3.88 0.86
CA ASN A 77 -13.70 3.89 -0.16
C ASN A 77 -13.30 2.45 -0.45
N GLY A 78 -13.96 1.80 -1.39
CA GLY A 78 -13.75 0.38 -1.64
C GLY A 78 -14.42 -0.09 -2.92
N GLU A 79 -14.22 -1.36 -3.21
CA GLU A 79 -15.12 -2.17 -4.03
C GLU A 79 -15.47 -3.43 -3.25
N PHE A 80 -16.76 -3.73 -3.11
CA PHE A 80 -17.22 -5.04 -2.66
C PHE A 80 -17.51 -5.93 -3.87
N TYR A 81 -16.69 -6.96 -4.05
CA TYR A 81 -16.91 -7.98 -5.08
C TYR A 81 -18.04 -8.94 -4.68
N ASP A 82 -18.64 -9.56 -5.69
CA ASP A 82 -19.78 -10.47 -5.53
C ASP A 82 -21.02 -9.82 -4.85
N TYR A 83 -21.05 -8.48 -4.81
CA TYR A 83 -22.14 -7.70 -4.21
C TYR A 83 -23.50 -7.99 -4.85
N ALA A 84 -23.54 -8.37 -6.12
CA ALA A 84 -24.79 -8.67 -6.83
C ALA A 84 -25.50 -9.90 -6.22
N ARG A 85 -24.75 -10.96 -5.87
CA ARG A 85 -25.29 -12.14 -5.19
C ARG A 85 -25.76 -11.77 -3.77
N ILE A 86 -24.91 -11.08 -3.01
CA ILE A 86 -25.23 -10.65 -1.64
C ILE A 86 -26.48 -9.76 -1.62
N ARG A 87 -26.57 -8.80 -2.56
CA ARG A 87 -27.75 -7.95 -2.74
C ARG A 87 -29.00 -8.77 -3.02
N ALA A 88 -28.94 -9.76 -3.91
CA ALA A 88 -30.09 -10.62 -4.22
C ALA A 88 -30.56 -11.40 -2.97
N GLU A 89 -29.63 -11.92 -2.16
CA GLU A 89 -29.93 -12.61 -0.90
C GLU A 89 -30.57 -11.67 0.13
N LEU A 90 -30.06 -10.45 0.27
CA LEU A 90 -30.62 -9.43 1.17
C LEU A 90 -32.01 -8.97 0.73
N VAL A 91 -32.23 -8.77 -0.56
CA VAL A 91 -33.55 -8.42 -1.12
C VAL A 91 -34.55 -9.55 -0.89
N ALA A 92 -34.14 -10.82 -1.05
CA ALA A 92 -34.99 -11.96 -0.73
C ALA A 92 -35.40 -12.02 0.76
N LYS A 93 -34.57 -11.44 1.65
CA LYS A 93 -34.87 -11.26 3.09
C LYS A 93 -35.61 -9.96 3.41
N GLY A 94 -36.00 -9.18 2.40
CA GLY A 94 -36.81 -7.96 2.54
C GLY A 94 -36.04 -6.65 2.56
N ALA A 95 -34.72 -6.66 2.37
CA ALA A 95 -33.93 -5.43 2.28
C ALA A 95 -34.36 -4.58 1.06
N ARG A 96 -34.39 -3.26 1.24
CA ARG A 96 -34.74 -2.30 0.18
C ARG A 96 -33.56 -1.38 -0.08
N PHE A 97 -32.95 -1.54 -1.24
CA PHE A 97 -31.80 -0.74 -1.66
C PHE A 97 -32.23 0.58 -2.30
N GLN A 98 -31.47 1.64 -2.07
CA GLN A 98 -31.70 2.98 -2.61
C GLN A 98 -30.74 3.34 -3.76
N SER A 99 -29.62 2.62 -3.86
CA SER A 99 -28.59 2.76 -4.89
C SER A 99 -28.34 1.43 -5.59
N LYS A 100 -27.62 1.45 -6.72
CA LYS A 100 -27.04 0.24 -7.33
C LYS A 100 -25.57 0.03 -6.95
N SER A 101 -24.99 0.94 -6.17
CA SER A 101 -23.61 0.81 -5.67
C SER A 101 -23.46 -0.49 -4.86
N ASP A 102 -22.32 -1.13 -5.05
CA ASP A 102 -21.78 -2.22 -4.23
C ASP A 102 -21.75 -1.84 -2.74
N SER A 103 -21.39 -0.60 -2.45
CA SER A 103 -21.09 -0.08 -1.11
C SER A 103 -22.29 -0.15 -0.15
N GLU A 104 -23.53 -0.11 -0.68
CA GLU A 104 -24.74 -0.14 0.15
C GLU A 104 -24.96 -1.49 0.85
N ILE A 105 -24.39 -2.59 0.35
CA ILE A 105 -24.57 -3.92 0.98
C ILE A 105 -24.08 -3.94 2.42
N ALA A 106 -23.01 -3.19 2.74
CA ALA A 106 -22.44 -3.16 4.09
C ALA A 106 -23.44 -2.64 5.13
N MET A 107 -24.20 -1.60 4.78
CA MET A 107 -25.23 -1.05 5.67
C MET A 107 -26.32 -2.08 5.98
N HIS A 108 -26.80 -2.80 4.96
CA HIS A 108 -27.83 -3.84 5.14
C HIS A 108 -27.32 -5.08 5.86
N LEU A 109 -26.07 -5.50 5.60
CA LEU A 109 -25.44 -6.61 6.32
C LEU A 109 -25.26 -6.28 7.80
N TYR A 110 -24.74 -5.08 8.13
CA TYR A 110 -24.57 -4.64 9.51
C TYR A 110 -25.91 -4.64 10.28
N GLN A 111 -26.98 -4.11 9.66
CA GLN A 111 -28.31 -4.10 10.28
C GLN A 111 -28.84 -5.50 10.61
N GLN A 112 -28.53 -6.51 9.80
CA GLN A 112 -29.05 -7.87 9.97
C GLN A 112 -28.16 -8.76 10.83
N LEU A 113 -26.84 -8.58 10.75
CA LEU A 113 -25.86 -9.55 11.25
C LEU A 113 -24.95 -8.96 12.34
N GLY A 114 -24.90 -7.63 12.48
CA GLY A 114 -23.90 -6.95 13.29
C GLY A 114 -22.53 -6.90 12.60
N LEU A 115 -21.56 -6.25 13.27
CA LEU A 115 -20.25 -5.94 12.69
C LEU A 115 -19.43 -7.20 12.37
N ASP A 116 -19.27 -8.11 13.34
CA ASP A 116 -18.38 -9.26 13.21
C ASP A 116 -18.79 -10.19 12.08
N GLU A 117 -20.06 -10.58 12.09
CA GLU A 117 -20.59 -11.48 11.07
C GLU A 117 -20.57 -10.79 9.70
N MET A 118 -20.96 -9.50 9.59
CA MET A 118 -20.89 -8.76 8.32
C MET A 118 -19.51 -8.85 7.66
N LEU A 119 -18.43 -8.67 8.41
CA LEU A 119 -17.06 -8.63 7.86
C LEU A 119 -16.66 -9.95 7.19
N THR A 120 -17.25 -11.08 7.61
CA THR A 120 -17.01 -12.38 6.98
C THR A 120 -17.62 -12.49 5.58
N HIS A 121 -18.66 -11.71 5.28
CA HIS A 121 -19.32 -11.68 3.96
C HIS A 121 -18.69 -10.67 2.99
N LEU A 122 -17.89 -9.72 3.49
CA LEU A 122 -17.27 -8.69 2.65
C LEU A 122 -16.00 -9.20 1.97
N ARG A 123 -16.07 -9.31 0.64
CA ARG A 123 -14.94 -9.62 -0.25
C ARG A 123 -14.56 -8.38 -1.05
N GLY A 124 -13.32 -7.91 -0.94
CA GLY A 124 -12.90 -6.71 -1.66
C GLY A 124 -11.69 -6.02 -1.07
N GLU A 125 -11.31 -4.93 -1.73
CA GLU A 125 -10.39 -3.93 -1.22
C GLU A 125 -11.20 -2.71 -0.77
N PHE A 126 -11.13 -2.36 0.51
CA PHE A 126 -12.02 -1.37 1.09
C PHE A 126 -11.47 -0.72 2.35
N ALA A 127 -11.90 0.51 2.57
CA ALA A 127 -11.85 1.22 3.82
C ALA A 127 -13.19 1.91 4.01
N PHE A 128 -13.83 1.77 5.17
CA PHE A 128 -15.09 2.46 5.43
C PHE A 128 -15.21 2.95 6.87
N ALA A 129 -16.03 3.98 7.01
CA ALA A 129 -16.51 4.51 8.28
C ALA A 129 -18.01 4.24 8.40
N LEU A 130 -18.43 3.54 9.45
CA LEU A 130 -19.83 3.27 9.79
C LEU A 130 -20.12 3.83 11.17
N TYR A 131 -21.05 4.78 11.27
CA TYR A 131 -21.55 5.28 12.54
C TYR A 131 -22.90 4.65 12.87
N ASP A 132 -23.04 4.12 14.09
CA ASP A 132 -24.29 3.60 14.63
C ASP A 132 -24.78 4.49 15.78
N GLN A 133 -25.87 5.21 15.52
CA GLN A 133 -26.48 6.11 16.49
C GLN A 133 -27.10 5.39 17.69
N GLN A 134 -27.45 4.10 17.55
CA GLN A 134 -28.02 3.35 18.67
C GLN A 134 -26.98 3.06 19.75
N THR A 135 -25.74 2.78 19.35
CA THR A 135 -24.63 2.50 20.27
C THR A 135 -23.73 3.72 20.51
N ASP A 136 -23.96 4.81 19.77
CA ASP A 136 -23.10 6.00 19.68
C ASP A 136 -21.62 5.63 19.38
N THR A 137 -21.45 4.77 18.37
CA THR A 137 -20.16 4.19 18.01
C THR A 137 -19.82 4.47 16.55
N LEU A 138 -18.59 4.94 16.31
CA LEU A 138 -17.95 5.02 15.01
C LEU A 138 -17.03 3.80 14.80
N HIS A 139 -17.29 3.02 13.77
CA HIS A 139 -16.42 1.93 13.33
C HIS A 139 -15.62 2.37 12.10
N LEU A 140 -14.29 2.34 12.22
CA LEU A 140 -13.35 2.53 11.13
C LEU A 140 -12.77 1.17 10.76
N VAL A 141 -13.04 0.72 9.53
CA VAL A 141 -12.70 -0.63 9.09
C VAL A 141 -11.79 -0.55 7.87
N ARG A 142 -10.73 -1.35 7.87
CA ARG A 142 -9.78 -1.44 6.75
C ARG A 142 -9.62 -2.88 6.29
N ASP A 143 -9.54 -3.08 4.97
CA ASP A 143 -9.44 -4.41 4.36
C ASP A 143 -8.24 -5.23 4.85
N ARG A 144 -8.30 -6.54 4.56
CA ARG A 144 -7.41 -7.58 5.06
C ARG A 144 -5.93 -7.31 4.80
N PHE A 145 -5.59 -6.69 3.67
CA PHE A 145 -4.21 -6.38 3.30
C PHE A 145 -3.87 -4.89 3.43
N GLY A 146 -4.85 -4.04 3.75
CA GLY A 146 -4.68 -2.60 3.84
C GLY A 146 -4.52 -1.93 2.47
N ILE A 147 -5.13 -2.49 1.42
CA ILE A 147 -5.06 -1.95 0.06
C ILE A 147 -5.62 -0.53 0.03
N LYS A 148 -6.75 -0.27 0.72
CA LYS A 148 -7.31 1.08 0.81
C LYS A 148 -6.87 1.77 2.09
N PRO A 149 -6.42 3.03 2.01
CA PRO A 149 -5.89 3.75 3.15
C PRO A 149 -7.00 4.29 4.07
N LEU A 150 -6.75 4.27 5.39
CA LEU A 150 -7.61 4.89 6.40
C LEU A 150 -6.81 5.31 7.63
N TYR A 151 -6.99 6.55 8.05
CA TYR A 151 -6.28 7.19 9.15
C TYR A 151 -7.25 7.88 10.08
N TYR A 152 -6.83 8.03 11.34
CA TYR A 152 -7.53 8.85 12.31
C TYR A 152 -6.56 9.55 13.25
N THR A 153 -7.06 10.62 13.87
CA THR A 153 -6.38 11.35 14.94
C THR A 153 -7.40 11.84 15.96
N GLN A 154 -6.98 11.96 17.20
CA GLN A 154 -7.76 12.52 18.28
C GLN A 154 -7.26 13.93 18.61
N THR A 155 -8.16 14.90 18.52
CA THR A 155 -7.97 16.25 19.04
C THR A 155 -8.51 16.34 20.48
N GLU A 156 -8.54 17.53 21.07
CA GLU A 156 -9.04 17.69 22.44
C GLU A 156 -10.54 17.36 22.55
N ASP A 157 -11.32 17.61 21.50
CA ASP A 157 -12.78 17.48 21.51
C ASP A 157 -13.38 16.65 20.36
N GLU A 158 -12.56 16.12 19.44
CA GLU A 158 -13.02 15.40 18.24
C GLU A 158 -12.09 14.25 17.84
N ILE A 159 -12.66 13.20 17.24
CA ILE A 159 -11.95 12.30 16.34
C ILE A 159 -12.11 12.80 14.91
N VAL A 160 -10.99 12.90 14.19
CA VAL A 160 -10.96 13.22 12.76
C VAL A 160 -10.42 12.00 12.02
N PHE A 161 -11.08 11.56 10.97
CA PHE A 161 -10.64 10.44 10.14
C PHE A 161 -10.67 10.78 8.65
N GLY A 162 -9.89 10.04 7.87
CA GLY A 162 -9.90 10.17 6.41
C GLY A 162 -8.99 9.20 5.69
N SER A 163 -9.15 9.13 4.37
CA SER A 163 -8.32 8.28 3.51
C SER A 163 -6.86 8.73 3.43
N GLU A 164 -6.55 9.99 3.71
CA GLU A 164 -5.22 10.56 3.51
C GLU A 164 -4.84 11.51 4.65
N LEU A 165 -3.54 11.67 4.93
CA LEU A 165 -3.03 12.55 5.98
C LEU A 165 -3.42 14.01 5.73
N LYS A 166 -3.34 14.48 4.46
CA LYS A 166 -3.79 15.83 4.07
C LYS A 166 -5.25 16.11 4.45
N VAL A 167 -6.09 15.07 4.43
CA VAL A 167 -7.53 15.18 4.74
C VAL A 167 -7.74 15.44 6.22
N LEU A 168 -6.96 14.80 7.10
CA LEU A 168 -6.97 15.10 8.53
C LEU A 168 -6.53 16.55 8.79
N PHE A 169 -5.49 16.97 8.08
CA PHE A 169 -4.88 18.30 8.23
C PHE A 169 -5.70 19.45 7.65
N ALA A 170 -6.76 19.16 6.89
CA ALA A 170 -7.74 20.16 6.50
C ALA A 170 -8.57 20.66 7.71
N ASN A 171 -8.67 19.87 8.80
CA ASN A 171 -9.27 20.32 10.04
C ASN A 171 -8.27 21.18 10.84
N PRO A 172 -8.57 22.47 11.10
CA PRO A 172 -7.64 23.38 11.78
C PRO A 172 -7.33 22.99 13.23
N LYS A 173 -8.14 22.12 13.86
CA LYS A 173 -7.89 21.61 15.21
C LYS A 173 -6.79 20.54 15.27
N VAL A 174 -6.41 19.95 14.13
CA VAL A 174 -5.38 18.93 14.09
C VAL A 174 -3.99 19.56 14.16
N LYS A 175 -3.23 19.21 15.21
CA LYS A 175 -1.85 19.69 15.42
C LYS A 175 -0.91 18.91 14.47
N ARG A 176 -0.16 19.64 13.64
CA ARG A 176 0.68 19.09 12.57
C ARG A 176 2.14 19.15 12.97
N ARG A 177 2.74 17.99 13.26
CA ARG A 177 4.16 17.85 13.60
C ARG A 177 4.65 16.43 13.34
N PHE A 178 5.93 16.27 13.02
CA PHE A 178 6.56 14.94 13.00
C PHE A 178 6.63 14.36 14.41
N SER A 179 6.53 13.03 14.52
CA SER A 179 7.08 12.31 15.67
C SER A 179 8.55 12.02 15.41
N SER A 180 9.39 11.97 16.45
CA SER A 180 10.82 11.65 16.28
C SER A 180 11.01 10.23 15.71
N GLU A 181 10.20 9.27 16.17
CA GLU A 181 10.19 7.90 15.67
C GLU A 181 9.73 7.83 14.21
N GLY A 182 8.63 8.52 13.87
CA GLY A 182 8.10 8.56 12.52
C GLY A 182 9.04 9.25 11.53
N LEU A 183 9.74 10.31 11.96
CA LEU A 183 10.83 10.93 11.19
C LEU A 183 11.96 9.93 10.92
N PHE A 184 12.40 9.22 11.95
CA PHE A 184 13.46 8.22 11.83
C PHE A 184 13.07 7.08 10.88
N HIS A 185 11.85 6.57 10.99
CA HIS A 185 11.26 5.58 10.09
C HIS A 185 11.27 6.02 8.62
N GLN A 186 11.01 7.30 8.34
CA GLN A 186 11.14 7.82 6.98
C GLN A 186 12.57 7.70 6.44
N LEU A 187 13.58 7.95 7.27
CA LEU A 187 14.99 7.95 6.83
C LEU A 187 15.56 6.55 6.60
N ILE A 188 15.01 5.53 7.27
CA ILE A 188 15.44 4.13 7.11
C ILE A 188 14.49 3.29 6.25
N GLN A 189 13.44 3.88 5.68
CA GLN A 189 12.42 3.20 4.86
C GLN A 189 11.57 2.12 5.56
N VAL A 190 11.76 1.86 6.86
CA VAL A 190 10.90 0.99 7.66
C VAL A 190 9.74 1.79 8.23
N MET A 191 8.52 1.24 8.24
CA MET A 191 7.46 1.74 9.13
C MET A 191 7.06 0.64 10.09
N VAL A 192 6.86 1.03 11.33
CA VAL A 192 6.19 0.17 12.30
C VAL A 192 4.70 0.08 11.89
N PRO A 193 4.11 -1.12 11.77
CA PRO A 193 2.73 -1.29 11.35
C PRO A 193 1.75 -0.42 12.16
N GLY A 194 0.88 0.32 11.46
CA GLY A 194 -0.09 1.24 12.08
C GLY A 194 0.44 2.62 12.49
N SER A 195 1.76 2.85 12.39
CA SER A 195 2.37 4.17 12.66
C SER A 195 2.36 5.09 11.44
N THR A 196 2.62 6.38 11.66
CA THR A 196 2.81 7.39 10.60
C THR A 196 4.02 8.26 10.91
N ALA A 197 4.44 9.10 9.96
CA ALA A 197 5.50 10.08 10.21
C ALA A 197 5.09 11.18 11.21
N PHE A 198 3.79 11.35 11.45
CA PHE A 198 3.24 12.47 12.20
C PHE A 198 2.80 12.04 13.61
N ALA A 199 3.02 12.92 14.59
CA ALA A 199 2.64 12.63 15.97
C ALA A 199 1.12 12.60 16.13
N ASN A 200 0.62 11.62 16.90
CA ASN A 200 -0.80 11.42 17.20
C ASN A 200 -1.69 11.14 15.97
N VAL A 201 -1.10 10.71 14.86
CA VAL A 201 -1.83 10.26 13.67
C VAL A 201 -1.62 8.77 13.50
N HIS A 202 -2.73 8.02 13.45
CA HIS A 202 -2.74 6.57 13.45
C HIS A 202 -3.31 6.05 12.13
N GLN A 203 -2.66 5.02 11.58
CA GLN A 203 -3.16 4.28 10.44
C GLN A 203 -3.88 3.04 10.94
N ILE A 204 -5.10 2.78 10.45
CA ILE A 204 -5.83 1.56 10.81
C ILE A 204 -5.03 0.38 10.24
N LYS A 205 -4.70 -0.63 11.05
CA LYS A 205 -3.93 -1.79 10.59
C LYS A 205 -4.72 -2.62 9.55
N PRO A 206 -4.05 -3.33 8.63
CA PRO A 206 -4.71 -4.30 7.73
C PRO A 206 -5.52 -5.33 8.50
N GLY A 207 -6.77 -5.57 8.09
CA GLY A 207 -7.64 -6.58 8.70
C GLY A 207 -8.17 -6.18 10.09
N HIS A 208 -8.19 -4.88 10.41
CA HIS A 208 -8.65 -4.38 11.71
C HIS A 208 -9.92 -3.53 11.62
N VAL A 209 -10.62 -3.48 12.76
CA VAL A 209 -11.66 -2.53 13.10
C VAL A 209 -11.17 -1.69 14.27
N VAL A 210 -11.26 -0.36 14.14
CA VAL A 210 -11.18 0.56 15.26
C VAL A 210 -12.59 1.06 15.58
N SER A 211 -13.10 0.70 16.76
CA SER A 211 -14.40 1.12 17.27
C SER A 211 -14.23 2.22 18.30
N ILE A 212 -14.89 3.34 18.08
CA ILE A 212 -14.80 4.53 18.91
C ILE A 212 -16.18 4.82 19.45
N THR A 213 -16.38 4.65 20.75
CA THR A 213 -17.67 4.88 21.42
C THR A 213 -17.62 6.16 22.23
N ARG A 214 -18.59 7.05 22.03
CA ARG A 214 -18.72 8.27 22.84
C ARG A 214 -19.29 7.92 24.22
N SER A 215 -18.72 8.52 25.27
CA SER A 215 -19.20 8.43 26.64
C SER A 215 -19.11 9.80 27.32
N GLU A 216 -19.67 9.94 28.53
CA GLU A 216 -19.54 11.16 29.35
C GLU A 216 -18.08 11.49 29.70
N GLN A 217 -17.18 10.50 29.67
CA GLN A 217 -15.75 10.63 29.98
C GLN A 217 -14.89 10.89 28.74
N GLY A 218 -15.50 11.07 27.56
CA GLY A 218 -14.82 11.16 26.27
C GLY A 218 -14.96 9.88 25.46
N PHE A 219 -13.98 9.56 24.62
CA PHE A 219 -14.01 8.40 23.75
C PHE A 219 -13.37 7.16 24.38
N SER A 220 -14.04 6.01 24.24
CA SER A 220 -13.41 4.70 24.38
C SER A 220 -13.03 4.19 22.98
N ILE A 221 -11.75 3.88 22.78
CA ILE A 221 -11.22 3.39 21.50
C ILE A 221 -10.78 1.94 21.67
N GLU A 222 -11.34 1.05 20.87
CA GLU A 222 -10.98 -0.36 20.79
C GLU A 222 -10.45 -0.67 19.39
N ASP A 223 -9.23 -1.18 19.31
CA ASP A 223 -8.63 -1.68 18.07
C ASP A 223 -8.54 -3.20 18.15
N ARG A 224 -9.17 -3.91 17.19
CA ARG A 224 -9.15 -5.37 17.14
C ARG A 224 -9.03 -5.91 15.71
N PRO A 225 -8.32 -7.04 15.52
CA PRO A 225 -8.32 -7.73 14.24
C PRO A 225 -9.67 -8.41 13.99
N TYR A 226 -10.07 -8.46 12.73
CA TYR A 226 -11.11 -9.37 12.22
C TYR A 226 -10.54 -10.39 11.22
N TRP A 227 -9.30 -10.20 10.78
CA TRP A 227 -8.57 -11.11 9.90
C TRP A 227 -7.06 -10.91 10.08
N ASP A 228 -6.28 -11.99 9.98
CA ASP A 228 -4.81 -11.92 9.89
C ASP A 228 -4.25 -13.05 9.00
N VAL A 229 -2.98 -12.92 8.64
CA VAL A 229 -2.23 -13.90 7.84
C VAL A 229 -1.92 -15.13 8.68
N ASN A 230 -2.70 -16.19 8.49
CA ASN A 230 -2.61 -17.40 9.29
C ASN A 230 -2.05 -18.59 8.48
N PHE A 231 -0.72 -18.70 8.43
CA PHE A 231 -0.06 -19.89 7.89
C PHE A 231 -0.22 -21.10 8.82
N PRO A 232 -0.38 -22.31 8.28
CA PRO A 232 -0.50 -23.52 9.10
C PRO A 232 0.81 -23.79 9.85
N LYS A 233 0.71 -24.40 11.03
CA LYS A 233 1.91 -24.88 11.75
C LYS A 233 2.69 -25.86 10.88
N ALA A 234 4.02 -25.87 10.99
CA ALA A 234 4.89 -26.66 10.12
C ALA A 234 4.51 -28.15 10.05
N GLN A 235 4.12 -28.73 11.18
CA GLN A 235 3.67 -30.12 11.29
C GLN A 235 2.46 -30.47 10.41
N ALA A 236 1.60 -29.50 10.08
CA ALA A 236 0.43 -29.72 9.24
C ALA A 236 0.81 -30.07 7.79
N TYR A 237 1.98 -29.63 7.31
CA TYR A 237 2.45 -29.92 5.95
C TYR A 237 2.81 -31.39 5.72
N LEU A 238 3.03 -32.18 6.79
CA LEU A 238 3.28 -33.62 6.67
C LEU A 238 2.08 -34.39 6.09
N ASN A 239 0.87 -33.84 6.21
CA ASN A 239 -0.35 -34.40 5.64
C ASN A 239 -0.84 -33.59 4.42
N SER A 240 0.08 -32.93 3.72
CA SER A 240 -0.22 -32.11 2.54
C SER A 240 -0.78 -32.95 1.39
N LYS A 241 -1.49 -32.26 0.49
CA LYS A 241 -1.99 -32.86 -0.76
C LYS A 241 -0.86 -32.96 -1.78
N ASP A 242 -1.14 -33.62 -2.90
CA ASP A 242 -0.20 -33.67 -4.02
C ASP A 242 -0.04 -32.30 -4.69
N GLU A 243 1.02 -32.16 -5.48
CA GLU A 243 1.36 -30.92 -6.19
C GLU A 243 0.23 -30.45 -7.12
N ALA A 244 -0.44 -31.40 -7.80
CA ALA A 244 -1.53 -31.11 -8.73
C ALA A 244 -2.73 -30.41 -8.06
N TYR A 245 -3.10 -30.82 -6.84
CA TYR A 245 -4.14 -30.16 -6.06
C TYR A 245 -3.86 -28.65 -5.86
N TYR A 246 -2.62 -28.31 -5.52
CA TYR A 246 -2.24 -26.91 -5.28
C TYR A 246 -2.18 -26.10 -6.59
N ILE A 247 -1.66 -26.69 -7.66
CA ILE A 247 -1.63 -26.06 -9.00
C ILE A 247 -3.05 -25.72 -9.47
N ASP A 248 -3.96 -26.69 -9.40
CA ASP A 248 -5.35 -26.51 -9.85
C ASP A 248 -6.12 -25.52 -8.96
N GLY A 249 -5.87 -25.57 -7.64
CA GLY A 249 -6.46 -24.63 -6.70
C GLY A 249 -6.00 -23.19 -6.95
N VAL A 250 -4.70 -22.95 -7.18
CA VAL A 250 -4.18 -21.61 -7.54
C VAL A 250 -4.83 -21.13 -8.84
N ARG A 251 -4.88 -21.97 -9.87
CA ARG A 251 -5.49 -21.60 -11.17
C ARG A 251 -6.96 -21.23 -10.99
N LYS A 252 -7.72 -22.03 -10.25
CA LYS A 252 -9.15 -21.80 -10.00
C LYS A 252 -9.39 -20.50 -9.24
N GLN A 253 -8.72 -20.32 -8.11
CA GLN A 253 -8.95 -19.17 -7.23
C GLN A 253 -8.49 -17.86 -7.87
N LEU A 254 -7.36 -17.88 -8.60
CA LEU A 254 -6.88 -16.69 -9.31
C LEU A 254 -7.80 -16.33 -10.49
N LEU A 255 -8.31 -17.31 -11.24
CA LEU A 255 -9.29 -17.05 -12.30
C LEU A 255 -10.56 -16.40 -11.74
N GLU A 256 -11.09 -16.92 -10.62
CA GLU A 256 -12.27 -16.35 -9.97
C GLU A 256 -12.01 -14.91 -9.48
N ALA A 257 -10.85 -14.68 -8.84
CA ALA A 257 -10.43 -13.36 -8.38
C ALA A 257 -10.34 -12.34 -9.52
N VAL A 258 -9.81 -12.76 -10.69
CA VAL A 258 -9.74 -11.94 -11.90
C VAL A 258 -11.14 -11.65 -12.47
N GLN A 259 -11.99 -12.67 -12.59
CA GLN A 259 -13.34 -12.52 -13.14
C GLN A 259 -14.19 -11.52 -12.33
N LEU A 260 -14.14 -11.59 -11.00
CA LEU A 260 -14.86 -10.66 -10.15
C LEU A 260 -14.38 -9.21 -10.32
N ARG A 261 -13.07 -9.02 -10.43
CA ARG A 261 -12.45 -7.68 -10.56
C ARG A 261 -12.57 -7.07 -11.95
N LEU A 262 -12.96 -7.84 -12.97
CA LEU A 262 -13.35 -7.30 -14.27
C LEU A 262 -14.76 -6.67 -14.25
N THR A 263 -15.55 -6.87 -13.19
CA THR A 263 -16.89 -6.28 -13.08
C THR A 263 -16.79 -4.79 -12.77
N ALA A 264 -17.22 -3.94 -13.72
CA ALA A 264 -17.32 -2.48 -13.59
C ALA A 264 -18.29 -1.91 -14.65
N ASP A 265 -18.86 -0.73 -14.41
CA ASP A 265 -19.64 0.02 -15.43
C ASP A 265 -18.73 0.85 -16.38
N VAL A 266 -17.41 0.76 -16.20
CA VAL A 266 -16.37 1.44 -16.98
C VAL A 266 -15.33 0.44 -17.51
N PRO A 267 -14.55 0.77 -18.56
CA PRO A 267 -13.50 -0.11 -19.08
C PRO A 267 -12.43 -0.44 -18.02
N VAL A 268 -11.99 -1.70 -18.02
CA VAL A 268 -10.92 -2.22 -17.15
C VAL A 268 -9.70 -2.57 -18.00
N GLY A 269 -8.54 -1.99 -17.67
CA GLY A 269 -7.25 -2.30 -18.28
C GLY A 269 -6.39 -3.23 -17.42
N CYS A 270 -5.16 -3.47 -17.84
CA CYS A 270 -4.14 -4.21 -17.08
C CYS A 270 -2.81 -3.46 -17.11
N TYR A 271 -2.08 -3.49 -16.00
CA TYR A 271 -0.64 -3.24 -16.03
C TYR A 271 0.10 -4.48 -16.55
N LEU A 272 1.11 -4.25 -17.39
CA LEU A 272 1.94 -5.29 -18.00
C LEU A 272 3.42 -4.90 -17.92
N SER A 273 4.13 -5.44 -16.94
CA SER A 273 5.58 -5.26 -16.81
C SER A 273 6.39 -6.23 -17.66
N GLY A 274 5.78 -7.34 -18.09
CA GLY A 274 6.50 -8.46 -18.70
C GLY A 274 6.95 -9.51 -17.69
N GLY A 275 6.81 -9.25 -16.38
CA GLY A 275 6.98 -10.27 -15.35
C GLY A 275 5.84 -11.29 -15.32
N ILE A 276 6.08 -12.44 -14.67
CA ILE A 276 5.09 -13.53 -14.57
C ILE A 276 3.74 -13.07 -13.98
N ASP A 277 3.79 -12.16 -13.02
CA ASP A 277 2.62 -11.72 -12.25
C ASP A 277 1.65 -10.94 -13.14
N SER A 278 2.16 -9.89 -13.80
CA SER A 278 1.37 -9.06 -14.71
C SER A 278 0.94 -9.83 -15.97
N CYS A 279 1.78 -10.75 -16.45
CA CYS A 279 1.41 -11.63 -17.57
C CYS A 279 0.29 -12.61 -17.17
N ALA A 280 0.32 -13.19 -15.97
CA ALA A 280 -0.76 -14.06 -15.49
C ALA A 280 -2.10 -13.29 -15.42
N ILE A 281 -2.07 -12.07 -14.90
CA ILE A 281 -3.25 -11.18 -14.85
C ILE A 281 -3.77 -10.88 -16.25
N LEU A 282 -2.91 -10.46 -17.19
CA LEU A 282 -3.33 -10.15 -18.56
C LEU A 282 -3.87 -11.40 -19.28
N GLY A 283 -3.22 -12.55 -19.10
CA GLY A 283 -3.63 -13.82 -19.71
C GLY A 283 -5.01 -14.27 -19.25
N LEU A 284 -5.25 -14.27 -17.93
CA LEU A 284 -6.55 -14.62 -17.36
C LEU A 284 -7.62 -13.58 -17.70
N SER A 285 -7.28 -12.28 -17.69
CA SER A 285 -8.21 -11.22 -18.04
C SER A 285 -8.64 -11.33 -19.51
N SER A 286 -7.71 -11.62 -20.40
CA SER A 286 -7.99 -11.82 -21.84
C SER A 286 -8.79 -13.09 -22.08
N ALA A 287 -8.59 -14.14 -21.29
CA ALA A 287 -9.38 -15.36 -21.37
C ALA A 287 -10.82 -15.19 -20.84
N ALA A 288 -11.03 -14.28 -19.90
CA ALA A 288 -12.34 -13.98 -19.31
C ALA A 288 -13.12 -12.89 -20.08
N ALA A 289 -12.46 -12.10 -20.92
CA ALA A 289 -13.07 -11.00 -21.67
C ALA A 289 -13.44 -11.38 -23.11
N GLN A 290 -14.48 -10.72 -23.64
CA GLN A 290 -14.88 -10.88 -25.05
C GLN A 290 -14.17 -9.91 -25.99
N ALA A 291 -13.63 -8.80 -25.46
CA ALA A 291 -12.92 -7.78 -26.21
C ALA A 291 -11.43 -7.76 -25.80
N PRO A 292 -10.53 -7.30 -26.67
CA PRO A 292 -9.13 -7.08 -26.32
C PRO A 292 -8.98 -6.26 -25.05
N ILE A 293 -8.18 -6.75 -24.10
CA ILE A 293 -7.84 -6.02 -22.89
C ILE A 293 -6.80 -4.96 -23.23
N LYS A 294 -6.99 -3.74 -22.72
CA LYS A 294 -5.96 -2.69 -22.79
C LYS A 294 -4.83 -3.01 -21.82
N ALA A 295 -3.61 -3.09 -22.30
CA ALA A 295 -2.42 -3.34 -21.50
C ALA A 295 -1.51 -2.10 -21.51
N PHE A 296 -1.05 -1.66 -20.35
CA PHE A 296 -0.15 -0.53 -20.18
C PHE A 296 1.22 -1.01 -19.67
N THR A 297 2.29 -0.58 -20.33
CA THR A 297 3.67 -0.93 -19.98
C THR A 297 4.53 0.32 -19.88
N ILE A 298 5.38 0.39 -18.86
CA ILE A 298 6.47 1.36 -18.79
C ILE A 298 7.69 0.76 -19.51
N GLY A 299 8.27 1.51 -20.44
CA GLY A 299 9.60 1.26 -20.99
C GLY A 299 10.57 2.32 -20.51
N PHE A 300 11.79 1.90 -20.13
CA PHE A 300 12.88 2.81 -19.82
C PHE A 300 13.90 2.83 -20.96
N ASP A 301 14.64 3.93 -21.09
CA ASP A 301 15.67 4.08 -22.13
C ASP A 301 16.91 3.19 -21.91
N SER A 302 17.03 2.52 -20.75
CA SER A 302 18.13 1.62 -20.43
C SER A 302 17.79 0.16 -20.72
N ALA A 303 18.58 -0.48 -21.58
CA ALA A 303 18.40 -1.88 -21.98
C ALA A 303 18.51 -2.89 -20.82
N GLU A 304 19.21 -2.55 -19.73
CA GLU A 304 19.31 -3.40 -18.54
C GLU A 304 18.01 -3.43 -17.72
N TYR A 305 17.16 -2.40 -17.86
CA TYR A 305 15.92 -2.23 -17.12
C TYR A 305 14.66 -2.28 -18.02
N ASP A 306 14.82 -2.42 -19.34
CA ASP A 306 13.73 -2.47 -20.31
C ASP A 306 13.13 -3.88 -20.44
N GLU A 307 12.01 -4.12 -19.77
CA GLU A 307 11.24 -5.37 -19.87
C GLU A 307 10.21 -5.37 -21.02
N THR A 308 10.15 -4.30 -21.83
CA THR A 308 9.18 -4.17 -22.92
C THR A 308 9.20 -5.30 -23.95
N PRO A 309 10.33 -5.99 -24.26
CA PRO A 309 10.30 -7.11 -25.21
C PRO A 309 9.38 -8.25 -24.77
N ILE A 310 9.39 -8.61 -23.48
CA ILE A 310 8.55 -9.69 -22.95
C ILE A 310 7.09 -9.23 -22.87
N ALA A 311 6.87 -7.99 -22.42
CA ALA A 311 5.53 -7.40 -22.41
C ALA A 311 4.90 -7.42 -23.81
N LYS A 312 5.64 -7.07 -24.86
CA LYS A 312 5.18 -7.14 -26.26
C LYS A 312 4.81 -8.56 -26.66
N GLN A 313 5.62 -9.57 -26.30
CA GLN A 313 5.29 -10.97 -26.59
C GLN A 313 3.99 -11.40 -25.92
N MET A 314 3.81 -11.06 -24.64
CA MET A 314 2.59 -11.41 -23.91
C MET A 314 1.35 -10.70 -24.50
N ALA A 315 1.46 -9.41 -24.80
CA ALA A 315 0.37 -8.66 -25.42
C ALA A 315 -0.02 -9.23 -26.79
N GLN A 316 0.97 -9.65 -27.61
CA GLN A 316 0.70 -10.31 -28.89
C GLN A 316 0.02 -11.67 -28.70
N ALA A 317 0.47 -12.49 -27.75
CA ALA A 317 -0.10 -13.81 -27.49
C ALA A 317 -1.57 -13.73 -27.05
N THR A 318 -1.92 -12.69 -26.29
CA THR A 318 -3.27 -12.43 -25.80
C THR A 318 -4.12 -11.54 -26.71
N LYS A 319 -3.52 -11.00 -27.78
CA LYS A 319 -4.14 -9.98 -28.67
C LYS A 319 -4.62 -8.75 -27.90
N ALA A 320 -3.91 -8.37 -26.83
CA ALA A 320 -4.18 -7.18 -26.04
C ALA A 320 -3.96 -5.89 -26.86
N ASP A 321 -4.72 -4.85 -26.56
CA ASP A 321 -4.44 -3.50 -27.05
C ASP A 321 -3.30 -2.91 -26.20
N HIS A 322 -2.08 -2.96 -26.73
CA HIS A 322 -0.87 -2.64 -25.96
C HIS A 322 -0.45 -1.18 -26.12
N HIS A 323 -0.37 -0.47 -25.00
CA HIS A 323 0.19 0.86 -24.91
C HIS A 323 1.50 0.84 -24.12
N ILE A 324 2.57 1.35 -24.74
CA ILE A 324 3.89 1.44 -24.13
C ILE A 324 4.20 2.92 -23.91
N MET A 325 4.41 3.28 -22.65
CA MET A 325 4.88 4.60 -22.22
C MET A 325 6.39 4.55 -22.09
N SER A 326 7.10 5.31 -22.93
CA SER A 326 8.53 5.54 -22.75
C SER A 326 8.74 6.63 -21.70
N LEU A 327 9.50 6.32 -20.65
CA LEU A 327 9.87 7.26 -19.60
C LEU A 327 11.37 7.55 -19.67
N SER A 328 11.71 8.84 -19.76
CA SER A 328 13.09 9.28 -19.63
C SER A 328 13.46 9.48 -18.17
N GLY A 329 14.68 9.10 -17.77
CA GLY A 329 15.18 9.29 -16.41
C GLY A 329 15.15 10.75 -15.94
N ASP A 330 15.28 11.68 -16.89
CA ASP A 330 15.30 13.13 -16.70
C ASP A 330 13.98 13.68 -16.14
N GLU A 331 12.85 13.01 -16.41
CA GLU A 331 11.51 13.48 -16.02
C GLU A 331 11.19 13.16 -14.56
N LEU A 332 11.89 12.19 -13.95
CA LEU A 332 11.50 11.63 -12.67
C LEU A 332 11.64 12.63 -11.50
N TYR A 333 12.74 13.37 -11.40
CA TYR A 333 12.89 14.34 -10.31
C TYR A 333 12.00 15.59 -10.48
N GLY A 334 11.59 15.90 -11.72
CA GLY A 334 10.64 16.99 -11.99
C GLY A 334 9.26 16.77 -11.37
N HIS A 335 8.87 15.52 -11.14
CA HIS A 335 7.59 15.15 -10.53
C HIS A 335 7.70 14.73 -9.05
N PHE A 336 8.91 14.70 -8.48
CA PHE A 336 9.17 14.17 -7.13
C PHE A 336 8.35 14.86 -6.03
N GLU A 337 8.32 16.20 -6.01
CA GLU A 337 7.54 16.96 -5.02
C GLU A 337 6.03 16.63 -5.12
N ARG A 338 5.51 16.50 -6.34
CA ARG A 338 4.10 16.18 -6.58
C ARG A 338 3.78 14.75 -6.20
N THR A 339 4.67 13.80 -6.48
CA THR A 339 4.52 12.43 -6.02
C THR A 339 4.46 12.38 -4.50
N LEU A 340 5.33 13.11 -3.78
CA LEU A 340 5.32 13.15 -2.31
C LEU A 340 4.06 13.76 -1.69
N TRP A 341 3.42 14.70 -2.39
CA TRP A 341 2.10 15.22 -1.99
C TRP A 341 1.04 14.10 -1.94
N HIS A 342 1.11 13.13 -2.84
CA HIS A 342 0.16 12.03 -2.92
C HIS A 342 0.59 10.82 -2.07
N THR A 343 1.87 10.49 -2.02
CA THR A 343 2.36 9.36 -1.20
C THR A 343 2.30 9.66 0.29
N GLU A 344 2.40 10.94 0.67
CA GLU A 344 2.42 11.43 2.05
C GLU A 344 3.49 10.74 2.93
N ARG A 345 4.49 10.19 2.25
CA ARG A 345 5.58 9.38 2.76
C ARG A 345 6.77 9.53 1.82
N THR A 346 7.97 9.50 2.37
CA THR A 346 9.21 9.48 1.60
C THR A 346 9.31 8.21 0.74
N ILE A 347 9.99 8.33 -0.40
CA ILE A 347 10.26 7.24 -1.33
C ILE A 347 11.76 7.17 -1.55
N TYR A 348 12.31 5.95 -1.58
CA TYR A 348 13.75 5.72 -1.69
C TYR A 348 14.24 5.73 -3.14
N ASN A 349 13.34 5.41 -4.07
CA ASN A 349 13.60 5.42 -5.50
C ASN A 349 12.46 6.14 -6.21
N THR A 350 12.82 6.86 -7.27
CA THR A 350 11.95 7.42 -8.30
C THR A 350 10.97 6.45 -8.99
N LEU A 351 10.98 5.15 -8.67
CA LEU A 351 9.97 4.18 -9.12
C LEU A 351 8.53 4.63 -8.79
N GLY A 352 8.30 5.20 -7.61
CA GLY A 352 6.99 5.77 -7.26
C GLY A 352 6.57 6.91 -8.19
N VAL A 353 7.53 7.67 -8.70
CA VAL A 353 7.28 8.72 -9.71
C VAL A 353 6.93 8.11 -11.07
N ALA A 354 7.67 7.08 -11.50
CA ALA A 354 7.37 6.38 -12.74
C ALA A 354 5.94 5.80 -12.73
N LYS A 355 5.53 5.21 -11.60
CA LYS A 355 4.17 4.70 -11.42
C LYS A 355 3.11 5.82 -11.38
N TYR A 356 3.43 6.96 -10.77
CA TYR A 356 2.59 8.16 -10.83
C TYR A 356 2.36 8.67 -12.27
N LEU A 357 3.41 8.68 -13.10
CA LEU A 357 3.29 9.07 -14.51
C LEU A 357 2.51 8.02 -15.32
N MET A 358 2.69 6.74 -15.01
CA MET A 358 1.91 5.67 -15.63
C MET A 358 0.41 5.80 -15.33
N SER A 359 0.03 6.10 -14.08
CA SER A 359 -1.39 6.28 -13.73
C SER A 359 -2.00 7.50 -14.43
N GLN A 360 -1.21 8.56 -14.66
CA GLN A 360 -1.62 9.69 -15.50
C GLN A 360 -1.91 9.25 -16.94
N GLN A 361 -1.01 8.47 -17.55
CA GLN A 361 -1.18 7.97 -18.91
C GLN A 361 -2.42 7.07 -19.07
N VAL A 362 -2.73 6.26 -18.05
CA VAL A 362 -3.96 5.45 -18.02
C VAL A 362 -5.20 6.33 -18.02
N ASN A 363 -5.22 7.36 -17.16
CA ASN A 363 -6.34 8.29 -17.06
C ASN A 363 -6.55 9.06 -18.37
N GLU A 364 -5.47 9.58 -18.97
CA GLU A 364 -5.47 10.27 -20.28
C GLU A 364 -5.94 9.35 -21.42
N SER A 365 -5.79 8.02 -21.25
CA SER A 365 -6.32 7.01 -22.17
C SER A 365 -7.79 6.67 -21.93
N ASN A 366 -8.50 7.41 -21.07
CA ASN A 366 -9.90 7.22 -20.66
C ASN A 366 -10.17 5.90 -19.89
N TYR A 367 -9.16 5.39 -19.18
CA TYR A 367 -9.32 4.26 -18.25
C TYR A 367 -9.31 4.76 -16.80
N LYS A 368 -10.26 4.26 -16.01
CA LYS A 368 -10.36 4.54 -14.56
C LYS A 368 -9.95 3.36 -13.69
N VAL A 369 -9.84 2.17 -14.27
CA VAL A 369 -9.60 0.92 -13.54
C VAL A 369 -8.54 0.09 -14.25
N VAL A 370 -7.57 -0.42 -13.49
CA VAL A 370 -6.58 -1.38 -13.97
C VAL A 370 -6.44 -2.55 -13.03
N MET A 371 -6.30 -3.73 -13.61
CA MET A 371 -5.89 -4.94 -12.92
C MET A 371 -4.37 -4.97 -12.78
N THR A 372 -3.91 -5.42 -11.61
CA THR A 372 -2.48 -5.40 -11.28
C THR A 372 -2.01 -6.69 -10.61
N GLY A 373 -0.68 -6.87 -10.56
CA GLY A 373 -0.03 -8.11 -10.13
C GLY A 373 0.53 -8.10 -8.70
N GLU A 374 0.39 -7.00 -7.95
CA GLU A 374 0.85 -6.89 -6.56
C GLU A 374 0.19 -7.95 -5.67
N GLY A 375 0.94 -8.47 -4.69
CA GLY A 375 0.53 -9.57 -3.81
C GLY A 375 1.04 -10.95 -4.26
N SER A 376 1.40 -11.12 -5.53
CA SER A 376 1.89 -12.42 -6.02
C SER A 376 3.19 -12.85 -5.34
N ASP A 377 4.15 -11.92 -5.16
CA ASP A 377 5.42 -12.22 -4.49
C ASP A 377 5.24 -12.62 -3.03
N GLU A 378 4.35 -11.93 -2.34
CA GLU A 378 3.99 -12.14 -0.95
C GLU A 378 3.28 -13.47 -0.71
N LEU A 379 2.50 -13.96 -1.68
CA LEU A 379 1.81 -15.25 -1.57
C LEU A 379 2.68 -16.43 -2.02
N PHE A 380 3.46 -16.25 -3.09
CA PHE A 380 4.16 -17.33 -3.77
C PHE A 380 5.69 -17.29 -3.62
N ALA A 381 6.19 -16.58 -2.60
CA ALA A 381 7.59 -16.52 -2.21
C ALA A 381 8.54 -16.02 -3.32
N GLY A 382 8.21 -14.90 -3.95
CA GLY A 382 8.94 -14.41 -5.13
C GLY A 382 10.12 -13.48 -4.89
N TYR A 383 10.35 -13.03 -3.64
CA TYR A 383 11.47 -12.14 -3.33
C TYR A 383 12.77 -12.91 -2.99
N PRO A 384 13.95 -12.36 -3.33
CA PRO A 384 15.24 -12.94 -2.94
C PRO A 384 15.40 -13.13 -1.43
N ALA A 385 14.83 -12.23 -0.61
CA ALA A 385 14.87 -12.32 0.84
C ALA A 385 14.23 -13.62 1.37
N PHE A 386 13.12 -14.07 0.78
CA PHE A 386 12.46 -15.32 1.16
C PHE A 386 13.31 -16.55 0.86
N ARG A 387 14.00 -16.55 -0.28
CA ARG A 387 14.95 -17.61 -0.63
C ARG A 387 16.11 -17.65 0.36
N LYS A 388 16.61 -16.48 0.77
CA LYS A 388 17.69 -16.38 1.77
C LYS A 388 17.24 -16.91 3.13
N ASP A 389 16.07 -16.53 3.62
CA ASP A 389 15.56 -17.01 4.91
C ASP A 389 15.18 -18.49 4.89
N LEU A 390 14.61 -18.98 3.78
CA LEU A 390 14.39 -20.42 3.56
C LEU A 390 15.72 -21.18 3.63
N PHE A 391 16.77 -20.66 2.99
CA PHE A 391 18.09 -21.30 2.99
C PHE A 391 18.73 -21.33 4.38
N LEU A 392 18.71 -20.21 5.09
CA LEU A 392 19.41 -20.08 6.37
C LEU A 392 18.71 -20.85 7.49
N TYR A 393 17.38 -20.95 7.45
CA TYR A 393 16.60 -21.42 8.59
C TYR A 393 15.66 -22.58 8.27
N GLY A 394 15.35 -22.84 7.00
CA GLY A 394 14.33 -23.81 6.58
C GLY A 394 14.86 -25.07 5.90
N LEU A 395 16.17 -25.34 5.94
CA LEU A 395 16.80 -26.48 5.24
C LEU A 395 17.18 -27.65 6.13
N ASP A 396 16.73 -27.69 7.38
CA ASP A 396 17.06 -28.78 8.30
C ASP A 396 16.67 -30.17 7.75
N GLU A 397 15.72 -30.21 6.81
CA GLU A 397 15.21 -31.43 6.16
C GLU A 397 15.86 -31.78 4.80
N LEU A 398 16.71 -30.91 4.22
CA LEU A 398 17.38 -31.16 2.92
C LEU A 398 18.73 -31.88 3.08
N ASP A 399 19.14 -32.60 2.04
CA ASP A 399 20.45 -33.25 2.00
C ASP A 399 21.62 -32.28 1.75
N ASP A 400 22.84 -32.74 2.00
CA ASP A 400 24.05 -31.90 1.88
C ASP A 400 24.33 -31.44 0.44
N THR A 401 23.86 -32.18 -0.56
CA THR A 401 24.05 -31.86 -1.98
C THR A 401 23.13 -30.72 -2.38
N GLU A 402 21.87 -30.78 -1.95
CA GLU A 402 20.90 -29.71 -2.13
C GLU A 402 21.37 -28.44 -1.42
N LYS A 403 21.80 -28.55 -0.15
CA LYS A 403 22.35 -27.41 0.61
C LYS A 403 23.51 -26.72 -0.11
N ALA A 404 24.47 -27.47 -0.66
CA ALA A 404 25.60 -26.91 -1.42
C ALA A 404 25.17 -26.24 -2.74
N GLN A 405 24.18 -26.82 -3.43
CA GLN A 405 23.60 -26.23 -4.64
C GLN A 405 22.87 -24.91 -4.35
N TRP A 406 22.20 -24.79 -3.19
CA TRP A 406 21.55 -23.56 -2.76
C TRP A 406 22.56 -22.50 -2.29
N GLN A 407 23.66 -22.89 -1.62
CA GLN A 407 24.74 -21.97 -1.21
C GLN A 407 25.35 -21.21 -2.40
N THR A 408 25.76 -21.95 -3.44
CA THR A 408 26.35 -21.36 -4.66
C THR A 408 25.40 -20.34 -5.30
N MET A 409 24.11 -20.64 -5.30
CA MET A 409 23.08 -19.79 -5.90
C MET A 409 22.78 -18.53 -5.08
N LEU A 410 22.91 -18.60 -3.75
CA LEU A 410 22.76 -17.46 -2.85
C LEU A 410 23.92 -16.48 -3.05
N GLU A 411 25.14 -16.97 -3.27
CA GLU A 411 26.30 -16.15 -3.63
C GLU A 411 26.14 -15.43 -4.98
N ASP A 412 25.54 -16.08 -5.97
CA ASP A 412 25.29 -15.45 -7.28
C ASP A 412 24.13 -14.44 -7.25
N SER A 413 23.05 -14.74 -6.55
CA SER A 413 21.95 -13.79 -6.31
C SER A 413 22.40 -12.58 -5.48
N ASN A 414 23.27 -12.80 -4.48
CA ASN A 414 23.85 -11.72 -3.67
C ASN A 414 24.64 -10.73 -4.52
N LYS A 415 25.31 -11.14 -5.60
CA LYS A 415 26.09 -10.20 -6.45
C LYS A 415 25.19 -9.18 -7.17
N LEU A 416 23.97 -9.57 -7.56
CA LEU A 416 23.06 -8.72 -8.34
C LEU A 416 22.20 -7.77 -7.49
N PHE A 417 21.93 -8.10 -6.21
CA PHE A 417 20.94 -7.38 -5.38
C PHE A 417 21.51 -6.69 -4.13
N LYS A 418 22.84 -6.71 -3.94
CA LYS A 418 23.51 -6.12 -2.77
C LYS A 418 23.40 -4.58 -2.75
N GLY A 419 22.92 -4.03 -1.64
CA GLY A 419 22.82 -2.58 -1.41
C GLY A 419 21.46 -1.96 -1.77
N ALA A 420 20.56 -2.70 -2.45
CA ALA A 420 19.20 -2.27 -2.74
C ALA A 420 18.14 -3.15 -2.05
N MET A 421 18.11 -4.45 -2.35
CA MET A 421 17.12 -5.40 -1.80
C MET A 421 17.71 -6.35 -0.76
N LEU A 422 19.03 -6.51 -0.74
CA LEU A 422 19.76 -7.30 0.24
C LEU A 422 20.75 -6.41 0.99
N SER A 423 20.85 -6.62 2.30
CA SER A 423 21.72 -5.82 3.15
C SER A 423 23.18 -6.00 2.74
N ARG A 424 23.94 -4.90 2.74
CA ARG A 424 25.37 -4.91 2.46
C ARG A 424 26.16 -5.63 3.56
N GLU A 425 25.70 -5.48 4.80
CA GLU A 425 26.27 -6.05 6.01
C GLU A 425 25.17 -6.81 6.79
N GLN A 426 25.54 -7.87 7.51
CA GLN A 426 24.57 -8.60 8.33
C GLN A 426 24.08 -7.68 9.47
N TYR A 427 22.76 -7.62 9.65
CA TYR A 427 22.13 -6.91 10.76
C TYR A 427 21.28 -7.91 11.54
N ASP A 428 21.53 -7.99 12.84
CA ASP A 428 20.82 -8.88 13.75
C ASP A 428 20.08 -8.04 14.81
N SER A 429 18.82 -8.37 15.04
CA SER A 429 17.94 -7.73 16.03
C SER A 429 17.50 -8.77 17.05
N ALA A 430 17.96 -8.64 18.29
CA ALA A 430 17.63 -9.56 19.36
C ALA A 430 16.10 -9.67 19.60
N ALA A 431 15.37 -8.57 19.45
CA ALA A 431 13.91 -8.56 19.61
C ALA A 431 13.18 -9.30 18.48
N LEU A 432 13.68 -9.19 17.24
CA LEU A 432 13.11 -9.97 16.13
C LEU A 432 13.50 -11.44 16.23
N ASP A 433 14.72 -11.75 16.67
CA ASP A 433 15.17 -13.12 16.93
C ASP A 433 14.32 -13.79 18.02
N GLU A 434 13.92 -13.07 19.06
CA GLU A 434 13.06 -13.58 20.13
C GLU A 434 11.66 -13.96 19.63
N VAL A 435 11.04 -13.09 18.83
CA VAL A 435 9.65 -13.27 18.36
C VAL A 435 9.56 -14.19 17.14
N VAL A 436 10.46 -14.02 16.16
CA VAL A 436 10.43 -14.73 14.88
C VAL A 436 11.30 -15.99 14.92
N GLY A 437 12.35 -16.01 15.75
CA GLY A 437 13.39 -17.05 15.77
C GLY A 437 14.62 -16.69 14.92
N PHE A 438 14.56 -15.61 14.15
CA PHE A 438 15.65 -15.03 13.37
C PHE A 438 15.27 -13.62 12.90
N THR A 439 16.24 -12.80 12.51
CA THR A 439 16.01 -11.47 11.97
C THR A 439 15.72 -11.57 10.46
N PRO A 440 14.46 -11.33 10.01
CA PRO A 440 14.09 -11.57 8.61
C PRO A 440 14.91 -10.75 7.62
N SER A 441 15.41 -11.40 6.57
CA SER A 441 16.32 -10.78 5.61
C SER A 441 15.71 -9.58 4.88
N CYS A 442 14.38 -9.48 4.82
CA CYS A 442 13.68 -8.35 4.21
C CYS A 442 13.76 -7.05 5.01
N LEU A 443 14.00 -7.11 6.32
CA LEU A 443 14.10 -5.94 7.19
C LEU A 443 15.54 -5.42 7.32
N GLN A 444 16.54 -6.30 7.16
CA GLN A 444 17.96 -5.98 7.36
C GLN A 444 18.50 -4.81 6.52
N PRO A 445 18.19 -4.66 5.21
CA PRO A 445 18.72 -3.55 4.40
C PRO A 445 18.32 -2.18 4.98
N TRP A 446 17.12 -2.13 5.55
CA TRP A 446 16.51 -0.93 6.08
C TRP A 446 16.96 -0.65 7.52
N LEU A 447 16.93 -1.67 8.38
CA LEU A 447 17.37 -1.53 9.77
C LEU A 447 18.87 -1.23 9.88
N SER A 448 19.70 -1.73 8.97
CA SER A 448 21.13 -1.40 8.92
C SER A 448 21.40 0.09 8.63
N CYS A 449 20.45 0.80 8.01
CA CYS A 449 20.56 2.24 7.77
C CYS A 449 20.42 3.08 9.05
N SER A 450 20.04 2.48 10.19
CA SER A 450 19.87 3.16 11.48
C SER A 450 21.11 3.95 11.90
N HIS A 451 22.31 3.42 11.64
CA HIS A 451 23.57 4.10 11.99
C HIS A 451 23.71 5.46 11.28
N PHE A 452 23.40 5.51 9.98
CA PHE A 452 23.40 6.74 9.19
C PHE A 452 22.27 7.67 9.63
N ALA A 453 21.05 7.14 9.74
CA ALA A 453 19.86 7.92 10.06
C ALA A 453 19.97 8.65 11.41
N HIS A 454 20.56 8.03 12.44
CA HIS A 454 20.73 8.68 13.75
C HIS A 454 21.56 9.96 13.68
N GLN A 455 22.60 10.00 12.85
CA GLN A 455 23.45 11.17 12.68
C GLN A 455 22.76 12.25 11.84
N LEU A 456 21.92 11.84 10.88
CA LEU A 456 21.20 12.75 9.99
C LEU A 456 20.05 13.49 10.68
N VAL A 457 19.47 12.92 11.75
CA VAL A 457 18.40 13.54 12.52
C VAL A 457 18.95 14.70 13.37
N ALA A 458 18.22 15.82 13.42
CA ALA A 458 18.58 16.99 14.23
C ALA A 458 18.70 16.66 15.74
N ALA A 459 19.53 17.42 16.46
CA ALA A 459 19.91 17.13 17.85
C ALA A 459 18.72 16.95 18.82
N GLU A 460 17.66 17.75 18.68
CA GLU A 460 16.45 17.64 19.51
C GLU A 460 15.77 16.28 19.35
N HIS A 461 15.52 15.87 18.11
CA HIS A 461 14.92 14.57 17.79
C HIS A 461 15.85 13.40 18.15
N ARG A 462 17.16 13.57 17.91
CA ARG A 462 18.18 12.56 18.26
C ARG A 462 18.19 12.25 19.76
N GLY A 463 18.01 13.27 20.61
CA GLY A 463 17.88 13.11 22.06
C GLY A 463 16.68 12.25 22.45
N ILE A 464 15.52 12.47 21.81
CA ILE A 464 14.29 11.68 22.04
C ILE A 464 14.46 10.23 21.60
N LEU A 465 15.22 9.98 20.52
CA LEU A 465 15.50 8.65 19.98
C LEU A 465 16.55 7.86 20.79
N THR A 466 17.03 8.38 21.93
CA THR A 466 18.00 7.66 22.76
C THR A 466 17.42 6.36 23.27
N GLY A 467 18.00 5.23 22.85
CA GLY A 467 17.52 3.89 23.22
C GLY A 467 16.33 3.40 22.41
N TYR A 468 15.89 4.15 21.40
CA TYR A 468 14.87 3.70 20.45
C TYR A 468 15.47 2.64 19.50
N ASP A 469 14.75 1.55 19.30
CA ASP A 469 15.12 0.46 18.40
C ASP A 469 13.93 0.16 17.48
N ALA A 470 14.09 0.46 16.18
CA ALA A 470 13.05 0.23 15.19
C ALA A 470 12.76 -1.27 14.97
N GLY A 471 13.77 -2.14 15.11
CA GLY A 471 13.60 -3.58 15.04
C GLY A 471 12.75 -4.10 16.19
N LYS A 472 12.99 -3.60 17.41
CA LYS A 472 12.15 -3.89 18.58
C LYS A 472 10.73 -3.36 18.39
N ALA A 473 10.56 -2.13 17.92
CA ALA A 473 9.24 -1.55 17.70
C ALA A 473 8.43 -2.33 16.64
N ILE A 474 9.06 -2.90 15.61
CA ILE A 474 8.40 -3.83 14.69
C ILE A 474 8.02 -5.12 15.41
N ALA A 475 8.95 -5.74 16.14
CA ALA A 475 8.73 -7.01 16.82
C ALA A 475 7.51 -6.94 17.75
N GLU A 476 7.33 -5.83 18.47
CA GLU A 476 6.19 -5.57 19.37
C GLU A 476 4.83 -5.46 18.66
N THR A 477 4.80 -5.36 17.33
CA THR A 477 3.56 -5.32 16.53
C THR A 477 3.18 -6.65 15.89
N LEU A 478 4.08 -7.64 15.92
CA LEU A 478 3.84 -8.95 15.32
C LEU A 478 3.01 -9.82 16.27
N ASP A 479 2.14 -10.67 15.72
CA ASP A 479 1.35 -11.62 16.52
C ASP A 479 2.12 -12.95 16.67
N ASP A 480 2.55 -13.25 17.90
CA ASP A 480 3.21 -14.50 18.27
C ASP A 480 2.40 -15.73 17.84
N ALA A 481 1.07 -15.67 17.92
CA ALA A 481 0.20 -16.77 17.55
C ALA A 481 0.26 -17.12 16.05
N MET A 482 0.63 -16.15 15.21
CA MET A 482 0.81 -16.32 13.76
C MET A 482 2.23 -16.82 13.41
N LEU A 483 3.19 -16.73 14.33
CA LEU A 483 4.59 -17.12 14.12
C LEU A 483 4.96 -18.45 14.79
N GLU A 484 4.40 -18.76 15.95
CA GLU A 484 4.80 -19.90 16.78
C GLU A 484 4.76 -21.25 16.03
N SER A 485 5.84 -22.04 15.99
CA SER A 485 5.84 -23.35 15.30
C SER A 485 5.47 -23.31 13.80
N ARG A 486 5.63 -22.16 13.13
CA ARG A 486 5.44 -22.05 11.67
C ARG A 486 6.77 -22.26 10.94
N HIS A 487 6.70 -22.64 9.68
CA HIS A 487 7.90 -22.82 8.86
C HIS A 487 8.62 -21.46 8.69
N PRO A 488 9.97 -21.41 8.66
CA PRO A 488 10.71 -20.14 8.54
C PRO A 488 10.31 -19.29 7.32
N LEU A 489 10.02 -19.93 6.18
CA LEU A 489 9.48 -19.23 5.01
C LEU A 489 8.13 -18.54 5.28
N ASP A 490 7.24 -19.20 6.03
CA ASP A 490 5.93 -18.62 6.39
C ASP A 490 6.09 -17.41 7.30
N LYS A 491 7.01 -17.51 8.27
CA LYS A 491 7.35 -16.41 9.18
C LYS A 491 7.91 -15.21 8.42
N ALA A 492 8.81 -15.44 7.47
CA ALA A 492 9.36 -14.37 6.63
C ALA A 492 8.27 -13.72 5.76
N GLN A 493 7.36 -14.50 5.17
CA GLN A 493 6.22 -13.98 4.39
C GLN A 493 5.24 -13.20 5.27
N TYR A 494 4.94 -13.69 6.48
CA TYR A 494 4.13 -12.97 7.47
C TYR A 494 4.74 -11.59 7.77
N VAL A 495 6.02 -11.55 8.14
CA VAL A 495 6.71 -10.28 8.45
C VAL A 495 6.69 -9.33 7.25
N TRP A 496 6.94 -9.83 6.03
CA TRP A 496 6.86 -9.01 4.82
C TRP A 496 5.46 -8.43 4.62
N ILE A 497 4.41 -9.24 4.75
CA ILE A 497 3.03 -8.78 4.56
C ILE A 497 2.66 -7.72 5.60
N LYS A 498 3.06 -7.90 6.86
CA LYS A 498 2.75 -6.95 7.93
C LYS A 498 3.54 -5.64 7.85
N THR A 499 4.69 -5.62 7.15
CA THR A 499 5.58 -4.45 7.12
C THR A 499 5.70 -3.83 5.72
N MET A 500 6.27 -4.56 4.76
CA MET A 500 6.64 -4.07 3.43
C MET A 500 5.44 -3.96 2.48
N LEU A 501 4.55 -4.95 2.48
CA LEU A 501 3.40 -4.97 1.58
C LEU A 501 2.52 -3.74 1.81
N GLU A 502 2.05 -3.54 3.05
CA GLU A 502 1.20 -2.41 3.39
C GLU A 502 1.98 -1.08 3.37
N GLY A 503 3.13 -1.03 4.05
CA GLY A 503 3.88 0.21 4.24
C GLY A 503 4.52 0.76 2.97
N GLN A 504 4.82 -0.09 1.98
CA GLN A 504 5.54 0.31 0.77
C GLN A 504 4.78 -0.03 -0.52
N ILE A 505 4.54 -1.31 -0.78
CA ILE A 505 4.04 -1.81 -2.07
C ILE A 505 2.62 -1.30 -2.35
N LEU A 506 1.72 -1.37 -1.37
CA LEU A 506 0.33 -0.93 -1.52
C LEU A 506 0.15 0.58 -1.28
N THR A 507 1.14 1.23 -0.65
CA THR A 507 1.11 2.68 -0.39
C THR A 507 1.67 3.45 -1.59
N TRP A 508 2.97 3.79 -1.58
CA TRP A 508 3.56 4.66 -2.61
C TRP A 508 3.87 3.91 -3.90
N GLY A 509 3.99 2.58 -3.83
CA GLY A 509 4.03 1.71 -4.98
C GLY A 509 2.66 1.27 -5.48
N GLY A 510 1.56 1.82 -4.94
CA GLY A 510 0.20 1.35 -5.17
C GLY A 510 -0.84 2.47 -5.09
N ASP A 511 -1.82 2.33 -4.18
CA ASP A 511 -3.03 3.15 -4.14
C ASP A 511 -2.76 4.67 -4.20
N ARG A 512 -1.71 5.16 -3.53
CA ARG A 512 -1.42 6.60 -3.47
C ARG A 512 -1.12 7.21 -4.83
N VAL A 513 -0.25 6.56 -5.61
CA VAL A 513 0.20 7.06 -6.91
C VAL A 513 -0.79 6.74 -8.01
N ASP A 514 -1.53 5.63 -7.88
CA ASP A 514 -2.60 5.28 -8.81
C ASP A 514 -3.76 6.29 -8.68
N MET A 515 -4.19 6.58 -7.45
CA MET A 515 -5.29 7.50 -7.18
C MET A 515 -4.92 8.98 -7.30
N ALA A 516 -3.63 9.32 -7.38
CA ALA A 516 -3.17 10.67 -7.72
C ALA A 516 -3.74 11.16 -9.06
N ASN A 517 -4.06 10.24 -9.95
CA ASN A 517 -4.67 10.50 -11.26
C ASN A 517 -6.02 9.78 -11.42
N SER A 518 -6.79 9.68 -10.32
CA SER A 518 -8.16 9.16 -10.33
C SER A 518 -8.29 7.77 -10.95
N MET A 519 -7.33 6.91 -10.70
CA MET A 519 -7.22 5.59 -11.31
C MET A 519 -7.13 4.51 -10.23
N GLU A 520 -8.04 3.55 -10.30
CA GLU A 520 -8.15 2.45 -9.35
C GLU A 520 -7.36 1.22 -9.81
N ALA A 521 -6.36 0.86 -9.02
CA ALA A 521 -5.72 -0.45 -9.12
C ALA A 521 -6.51 -1.53 -8.35
N ARG A 522 -6.64 -2.70 -8.97
CA ARG A 522 -7.27 -3.92 -8.45
C ARG A 522 -6.25 -5.07 -8.40
N PRO A 523 -5.56 -5.28 -7.26
CA PRO A 523 -4.54 -6.32 -7.12
C PRO A 523 -5.19 -7.70 -6.93
N ALA A 524 -5.38 -8.44 -8.02
CA ALA A 524 -6.17 -9.68 -7.98
C ALA A 524 -5.55 -10.79 -7.13
N PHE A 525 -4.23 -10.78 -6.97
CA PHE A 525 -3.53 -11.72 -6.11
C PHE A 525 -3.90 -11.55 -4.64
N LEU A 526 -4.34 -10.36 -4.22
CA LEU A 526 -4.77 -10.08 -2.84
C LEU A 526 -6.24 -10.40 -2.58
N ASP A 527 -6.88 -11.18 -3.44
CA ASP A 527 -8.16 -11.79 -3.10
C ASP A 527 -8.01 -12.75 -1.93
N HIS A 528 -8.77 -12.53 -0.86
CA HIS A 528 -8.57 -13.29 0.37
C HIS A 528 -8.82 -14.80 0.22
N HIS A 529 -9.71 -15.26 -0.68
CA HIS A 529 -9.88 -16.70 -0.91
C HIS A 529 -8.68 -17.33 -1.62
N LEU A 530 -8.06 -16.59 -2.56
CA LEU A 530 -6.80 -17.00 -3.16
C LEU A 530 -5.67 -16.99 -2.13
N ALA A 531 -5.57 -15.94 -1.32
CA ALA A 531 -4.54 -15.81 -0.30
C ALA A 531 -4.64 -16.90 0.78
N GLU A 532 -5.83 -17.12 1.33
CA GLU A 532 -6.09 -18.18 2.31
C GLU A 532 -5.75 -19.56 1.74
N PHE A 533 -6.06 -19.81 0.46
CA PHE A 533 -5.61 -21.02 -0.22
C PHE A 533 -4.08 -21.07 -0.37
N ALA A 534 -3.46 -19.96 -0.78
CA ALA A 534 -2.01 -19.86 -0.97
C ALA A 534 -1.23 -20.09 0.33
N PHE A 535 -1.74 -19.65 1.49
CA PHE A 535 -1.14 -19.91 2.79
C PHE A 535 -1.09 -21.41 3.14
N THR A 536 -1.99 -22.22 2.58
CA THR A 536 -1.97 -23.68 2.77
C THR A 536 -0.93 -24.41 1.92
N ILE A 537 -0.28 -23.72 0.97
CA ILE A 537 0.67 -24.34 0.05
C ILE A 537 1.98 -24.64 0.78
N PRO A 538 2.44 -25.91 0.80
CA PRO A 538 3.72 -26.28 1.40
C PRO A 538 4.91 -25.48 0.82
N PRO A 539 5.91 -25.13 1.65
CA PRO A 539 7.10 -24.38 1.20
C PRO A 539 7.77 -24.96 -0.06
N GLN A 540 7.85 -26.29 -0.18
CA GLN A 540 8.47 -27.00 -1.31
C GLN A 540 7.72 -26.85 -2.65
N TYR A 541 6.47 -26.35 -2.65
CA TYR A 541 5.74 -26.03 -3.88
C TYR A 541 5.72 -24.52 -4.17
N ARG A 542 6.07 -23.68 -3.19
CA ARG A 542 6.31 -22.25 -3.42
C ARG A 542 7.67 -22.01 -4.05
N ILE A 543 8.71 -22.67 -3.52
CA ILE A 543 10.07 -22.65 -4.06
C ILE A 543 10.49 -24.10 -4.32
N LYS A 544 10.75 -24.44 -5.58
CA LYS A 544 11.14 -25.80 -6.02
C LYS A 544 12.20 -25.73 -7.10
N ASP A 545 13.23 -26.57 -7.04
CA ASP A 545 14.28 -26.67 -8.09
C ASP A 545 14.85 -25.31 -8.53
N ARG A 546 15.17 -24.44 -7.55
CA ARG A 546 15.64 -23.05 -7.75
C ARG A 546 14.65 -22.07 -8.37
N LYS A 547 13.40 -22.49 -8.60
CA LYS A 547 12.33 -21.64 -9.13
C LYS A 547 11.44 -21.14 -8.01
N GLU A 548 11.44 -19.84 -7.79
CA GLU A 548 10.40 -19.16 -7.01
C GLU A 548 9.05 -19.17 -7.74
N LYS A 549 7.98 -18.98 -6.98
CA LYS A 549 6.60 -19.00 -7.50
C LYS A 549 6.29 -20.25 -8.31
N TYR A 550 6.88 -21.39 -7.95
CA TYR A 550 6.81 -22.61 -8.76
C TYR A 550 5.36 -23.03 -9.03
N VAL A 551 4.54 -23.13 -7.98
CA VAL A 551 3.11 -23.48 -8.11
C VAL A 551 2.35 -22.50 -9.01
N LEU A 552 2.65 -21.20 -8.97
CA LEU A 552 2.02 -20.19 -9.83
C LEU A 552 2.48 -20.37 -11.29
N ARG A 553 3.77 -20.62 -11.53
CA ARG A 553 4.32 -20.94 -12.85
C ARG A 553 3.59 -22.12 -13.46
N GLU A 554 3.45 -23.22 -12.74
CA GLU A 554 2.73 -24.39 -13.26
C GLU A 554 1.21 -24.16 -13.38
N ALA A 555 0.61 -23.38 -12.47
CA ALA A 555 -0.81 -23.00 -12.58
C ALA A 555 -1.09 -22.24 -13.87
N MET A 556 -0.19 -21.34 -14.29
CA MET A 556 -0.36 -20.50 -15.49
C MET A 556 0.22 -21.12 -16.77
N LYS A 557 0.57 -22.41 -16.74
CA LYS A 557 1.13 -23.14 -17.89
C LYS A 557 0.19 -23.15 -19.08
N GLY A 558 0.73 -22.76 -20.22
CA GLY A 558 -0.01 -22.55 -21.47
C GLY A 558 -0.60 -21.14 -21.63
N LEU A 559 -0.62 -20.31 -20.57
CA LEU A 559 -0.98 -18.89 -20.68
C LEU A 559 0.24 -17.97 -20.77
N LEU A 560 1.34 -18.32 -20.11
CA LEU A 560 2.56 -17.51 -20.11
C LEU A 560 3.46 -17.85 -21.32
N PRO A 561 4.13 -16.85 -21.93
CA PRO A 561 5.20 -17.04 -22.89
C PRO A 561 6.32 -17.95 -22.34
N GLU A 562 6.92 -18.77 -23.21
CA GLU A 562 7.99 -19.71 -22.84
C GLU A 562 9.19 -19.01 -22.19
N VAL A 563 9.53 -17.80 -22.65
CA VAL A 563 10.61 -16.98 -22.07
C VAL A 563 10.41 -16.71 -20.56
N LEU A 564 9.16 -16.64 -20.09
CA LEU A 564 8.88 -16.43 -18.66
C LEU A 564 9.00 -17.69 -17.83
N TYR A 565 8.94 -18.87 -18.44
CA TYR A 565 9.24 -20.14 -17.77
C TYR A 565 10.72 -20.36 -17.54
N GLU A 566 11.56 -19.84 -18.44
CA GLU A 566 13.00 -20.09 -18.47
C GLU A 566 13.83 -19.03 -17.74
N ARG A 567 13.36 -17.79 -17.64
CA ARG A 567 14.10 -16.68 -17.04
C ARG A 567 14.00 -16.67 -15.50
N GLU A 568 15.11 -16.34 -14.84
CA GLU A 568 15.13 -15.94 -13.42
C GLU A 568 14.49 -14.55 -13.24
N LYS A 569 13.69 -14.36 -12.18
CA LYS A 569 12.96 -13.11 -11.95
C LYS A 569 13.91 -11.92 -11.68
N PHE A 570 13.67 -10.79 -12.37
CA PHE A 570 14.25 -9.49 -12.04
C PHE A 570 13.16 -8.59 -11.44
N ALA A 571 13.50 -7.81 -10.42
CA ALA A 571 12.54 -6.90 -9.79
C ALA A 571 12.48 -5.57 -10.55
N PHE A 572 11.27 -5.03 -10.72
CA PHE A 572 11.08 -3.78 -11.45
C PHE A 572 11.62 -2.59 -10.63
N MET A 573 12.70 -1.98 -11.11
CA MET A 573 13.40 -0.87 -10.45
C MET A 573 13.68 0.23 -11.48
N ALA A 574 13.48 1.49 -11.10
CA ALA A 574 14.00 2.59 -11.91
C ALA A 574 15.52 2.72 -11.68
N PRO A 575 16.31 3.10 -12.70
CA PRO A 575 17.77 3.24 -12.56
C PRO A 575 18.15 4.18 -11.41
N PRO A 576 19.27 3.97 -10.70
CA PRO A 576 19.77 4.90 -9.68
C PRO A 576 19.93 6.34 -10.20
N ALA A 577 20.04 7.33 -9.31
CA ALA A 577 20.15 8.72 -9.73
C ALA A 577 21.55 9.02 -10.29
N HIS A 578 22.59 8.49 -9.66
CA HIS A 578 23.98 8.72 -10.05
C HIS A 578 24.40 8.01 -11.36
N SER A 579 23.61 7.04 -11.85
CA SER A 579 23.92 6.32 -13.09
C SER A 579 23.58 7.11 -14.36
N ASP A 580 22.93 8.26 -14.22
CA ASP A 580 22.60 9.19 -15.30
C ASP A 580 22.93 10.64 -14.88
N GLU A 581 23.79 11.33 -15.65
CA GLU A 581 24.27 12.67 -15.31
C GLU A 581 23.15 13.71 -15.21
N LYS A 582 22.12 13.61 -16.06
CA LYS A 582 21.02 14.56 -16.06
C LYS A 582 20.06 14.29 -14.92
N LYS A 583 19.78 13.01 -14.63
CA LYS A 583 18.99 12.60 -13.47
C LYS A 583 19.66 13.07 -12.18
N TRP A 584 20.97 12.89 -12.05
CA TRP A 584 21.74 13.41 -10.91
C TRP A 584 21.65 14.94 -10.83
N ALA A 585 21.82 15.66 -11.93
CA ALA A 585 21.68 17.11 -11.96
C ALA A 585 20.28 17.57 -11.51
N ALA A 586 19.21 16.89 -11.95
CA ALA A 586 17.85 17.18 -11.53
C ALA A 586 17.63 16.93 -10.03
N MET A 587 18.22 15.87 -9.47
CA MET A 587 18.24 15.64 -8.02
C MET A 587 18.97 16.78 -7.30
N ARG A 588 20.15 17.20 -7.77
CA ARG A 588 20.93 18.28 -7.16
C ARG A 588 20.18 19.60 -7.12
N VAL A 589 19.36 19.91 -8.13
CA VAL A 589 18.45 21.08 -8.09
C VAL A 589 17.47 21.02 -6.92
N LEU A 590 16.93 19.84 -6.61
CA LEU A 590 16.08 19.65 -5.43
C LEU A 590 16.89 19.74 -4.13
N ALA A 591 18.11 19.17 -4.10
CA ALA A 591 19.00 19.25 -2.94
C ALA A 591 19.38 20.70 -2.60
N ASP A 592 19.73 21.52 -3.60
CA ASP A 592 20.03 22.94 -3.39
C ASP A 592 18.83 23.70 -2.81
N LYS A 593 17.61 23.30 -3.17
CA LYS A 593 16.36 23.89 -2.66
C LYS A 593 16.00 23.42 -1.26
N TYR A 594 16.09 22.12 -0.98
CA TYR A 594 15.52 21.49 0.22
C TYR A 594 16.55 21.07 1.27
N LEU A 595 17.81 20.89 0.88
CA LEU A 595 18.91 20.47 1.76
C LEU A 595 19.97 21.56 1.93
N SER A 596 19.69 22.81 1.51
CA SER A 596 20.51 23.95 1.90
C SER A 596 20.49 24.16 3.41
N ARG A 597 21.56 24.77 3.95
CA ARG A 597 21.65 25.09 5.39
C ARG A 597 20.41 25.81 5.90
N GLN A 598 19.96 26.82 5.16
CA GLN A 598 18.78 27.60 5.52
C GLN A 598 17.51 26.73 5.56
N ALA A 599 17.30 25.86 4.58
CA ALA A 599 16.12 24.98 4.55
C ALA A 599 16.17 23.94 5.68
N VAL A 600 17.34 23.36 5.93
CA VAL A 600 17.55 22.37 6.99
C VAL A 600 17.30 22.96 8.37
N GLU A 601 17.92 24.09 8.67
CA GLU A 601 17.76 24.79 9.95
C GLU A 601 16.33 25.30 10.15
N ALA A 602 15.64 25.76 9.09
CA ALA A 602 14.27 26.24 9.18
C ALA A 602 13.25 25.13 9.50
N ALA A 603 13.47 23.91 9.00
CA ALA A 603 12.60 22.77 9.30
C ALA A 603 12.91 22.11 10.65
N GLY A 604 14.17 22.15 11.09
CA GLY A 604 14.60 21.58 12.37
C GLY A 604 14.57 20.05 12.44
N LEU A 605 14.42 19.35 11.32
CA LEU A 605 14.31 17.89 11.27
C LEU A 605 15.66 17.19 11.09
N LEU A 606 16.58 17.82 10.36
CA LEU A 606 17.85 17.22 9.95
C LEU A 606 19.05 18.01 10.50
N ASP A 607 20.19 17.33 10.59
CA ASP A 607 21.49 17.92 10.93
C ASP A 607 22.25 18.27 9.63
N PHE A 608 22.45 19.56 9.37
CA PHE A 608 23.05 20.02 8.11
C PHE A 608 24.49 19.53 7.92
N GLU A 609 25.29 19.45 8.98
CA GLU A 609 26.68 19.00 8.85
C GLU A 609 26.74 17.50 8.50
N ALA A 610 25.85 16.70 9.08
CA ALA A 610 25.71 15.30 8.72
C ALA A 610 25.22 15.11 7.27
N VAL A 611 24.28 15.94 6.82
CA VAL A 611 23.81 15.95 5.42
C VAL A 611 24.97 16.29 4.47
N ASN A 612 25.78 17.31 4.78
CA ASN A 612 26.92 17.69 3.95
C ASN A 612 27.99 16.57 3.91
N THR A 613 28.28 15.96 5.05
CA THR A 613 29.21 14.81 5.14
C THR A 613 28.73 13.63 4.28
N LEU A 614 27.41 13.40 4.20
CA LEU A 614 26.85 12.36 3.35
C LEU A 614 27.09 12.63 1.86
N PHE A 615 26.94 13.89 1.40
CA PHE A 615 27.27 14.28 0.03
C PHE A 615 28.78 14.16 -0.26
N GLU A 616 29.64 14.51 0.69
CA GLU A 616 31.09 14.32 0.56
C GLU A 616 31.47 12.84 0.44
N LEU A 617 30.81 11.97 1.20
CA LEU A 617 30.99 10.52 1.09
C LEU A 617 30.52 9.99 -0.26
N HIS A 618 29.36 10.47 -0.75
CA HIS A 618 28.84 10.10 -2.06
C HIS A 618 29.79 10.50 -3.20
N ASP A 619 30.33 11.72 -3.14
CA ASP A 619 31.21 12.28 -4.18
C ASP A 619 32.67 11.79 -4.04
N SER A 620 32.97 10.96 -3.02
CA SER A 620 34.30 10.38 -2.79
C SER A 620 34.72 9.42 -3.92
N PRO A 621 35.99 9.47 -4.37
CA PRO A 621 36.54 8.47 -5.30
C PRO A 621 36.49 7.03 -4.79
N ASP A 622 36.45 6.84 -3.46
CA ASP A 622 36.44 5.53 -2.81
C ASP A 622 35.02 4.94 -2.66
N ALA A 623 33.98 5.69 -3.03
CA ALA A 623 32.60 5.20 -2.98
C ALA A 623 32.31 4.27 -4.18
N ASP A 624 32.18 2.98 -3.90
CA ASP A 624 31.74 2.00 -4.89
C ASP A 624 30.26 2.18 -5.29
N ASP A 625 29.87 1.53 -6.38
CA ASP A 625 28.53 1.64 -6.96
C ASP A 625 27.43 1.22 -5.96
N SER A 626 27.67 0.14 -5.21
CA SER A 626 26.74 -0.36 -4.20
C SER A 626 26.50 0.65 -3.07
N LEU A 627 27.56 1.33 -2.61
CA LEU A 627 27.46 2.41 -1.63
C LEU A 627 26.70 3.61 -2.22
N LYS A 628 26.96 3.99 -3.47
CA LYS A 628 26.24 5.09 -4.12
C LYS A 628 24.76 4.81 -4.28
N VAL A 629 24.36 3.60 -4.64
CA VAL A 629 22.95 3.17 -4.66
C VAL A 629 22.30 3.34 -3.29
N GLN A 630 22.98 2.95 -2.21
CA GLN A 630 22.47 3.13 -0.85
C GLN A 630 22.35 4.62 -0.48
N LEU A 631 23.36 5.43 -0.81
CA LEU A 631 23.37 6.87 -0.52
C LEU A 631 22.30 7.62 -1.32
N ASP A 632 22.03 7.26 -2.58
CA ASP A 632 20.92 7.79 -3.39
C ASP A 632 19.57 7.62 -2.68
N ALA A 633 19.35 6.43 -2.11
CA ALA A 633 18.13 6.13 -1.36
C ALA A 633 18.01 7.03 -0.13
N VAL A 634 19.10 7.20 0.63
CA VAL A 634 19.12 8.10 1.80
C VAL A 634 18.89 9.55 1.39
N ILE A 635 19.52 10.05 0.32
CA ILE A 635 19.31 11.41 -0.19
C ILE A 635 17.84 11.64 -0.57
N ASN A 636 17.20 10.67 -1.22
CA ASN A 636 15.77 10.77 -1.54
C ASN A 636 14.89 10.86 -0.28
N HIS A 637 15.26 10.15 0.80
CA HIS A 637 14.57 10.29 2.09
C HIS A 637 14.82 11.65 2.75
N LEU A 638 16.04 12.19 2.69
CA LEU A 638 16.36 13.53 3.21
C LEU A 638 15.56 14.61 2.48
N LEU A 639 15.51 14.55 1.14
CA LEU A 639 14.63 15.40 0.33
C LEU A 639 13.18 15.22 0.75
N GLY A 640 12.76 13.96 0.91
CA GLY A 640 11.41 13.59 1.27
C GLY A 640 10.93 14.23 2.56
N VAL A 641 11.67 14.11 3.66
CA VAL A 641 11.24 14.67 4.96
C VAL A 641 11.13 16.19 4.93
N GLN A 642 12.01 16.87 4.18
CA GLN A 642 11.96 18.32 4.01
C GLN A 642 10.77 18.77 3.16
N ILE A 643 10.48 18.05 2.08
CA ILE A 643 9.31 18.30 1.24
C ILE A 643 8.02 18.06 2.04
N LEU A 644 7.95 16.96 2.79
CA LEU A 644 6.81 16.65 3.66
C LEU A 644 6.62 17.74 4.74
N HIS A 645 7.70 18.21 5.37
CA HIS A 645 7.62 19.35 6.31
C HIS A 645 7.00 20.58 5.64
N LYS A 646 7.51 20.97 4.49
CA LYS A 646 6.98 22.11 3.73
C LYS A 646 5.51 21.93 3.38
N GLN A 647 5.14 20.74 2.89
CA GLN A 647 3.80 20.46 2.37
C GLN A 647 2.74 20.29 3.46
N PHE A 648 3.08 19.69 4.60
CA PHE A 648 2.10 19.25 5.61
C PHE A 648 2.18 20.02 6.93
N ILE A 649 3.31 20.67 7.22
CA ILE A 649 3.52 21.42 8.48
C ILE A 649 3.58 22.93 8.19
N ALA A 650 4.48 23.37 7.32
CA ALA A 650 4.71 24.78 7.06
C ALA A 650 3.59 25.45 6.23
N ALA A 651 2.91 24.67 5.36
CA ALA A 651 1.78 25.16 4.57
C ALA A 651 0.49 25.29 5.41
N ASP A 652 -0.43 26.16 4.98
CA ASP A 652 -1.79 26.26 5.55
C ASP A 652 -2.75 25.31 4.81
N LEU A 653 -2.84 24.07 5.31
CA LEU A 653 -3.67 23.01 4.72
C LEU A 653 -5.17 23.31 4.82
N PRO A 654 -5.70 23.83 5.96
CA PRO A 654 -7.08 24.29 6.02
C PRO A 654 -7.42 25.34 4.95
N GLN A 655 -6.54 26.33 4.74
CA GLN A 655 -6.73 27.33 3.69
C GLN A 655 -6.63 26.70 2.29
N PHE A 656 -5.67 25.81 2.06
CA PHE A 656 -5.54 25.09 0.79
C PHE A 656 -6.80 24.28 0.46
N ALA A 657 -7.34 23.54 1.44
CA ALA A 657 -8.55 22.75 1.29
C ALA A 657 -9.77 23.63 0.96
N ALA A 658 -9.89 24.80 1.61
CA ALA A 658 -10.95 25.76 1.34
C ALA A 658 -10.82 26.38 -0.07
N ALA A 659 -9.60 26.76 -0.47
CA ALA A 659 -9.32 27.29 -1.80
C ALA A 659 -9.60 26.25 -2.90
N GLU A 660 -9.29 24.98 -2.64
CA GLU A 660 -9.59 23.88 -3.56
C GLU A 660 -11.10 23.65 -3.68
N ALA A 661 -11.84 23.70 -2.58
CA ALA A 661 -13.30 23.65 -2.60
C ALA A 661 -13.89 24.81 -3.43
N GLU A 662 -13.37 26.03 -3.26
CA GLU A 662 -13.77 27.18 -4.06
C GLU A 662 -13.45 26.99 -5.56
N ARG A 663 -12.24 26.53 -5.89
CA ARG A 663 -11.79 26.25 -7.27
C ARG A 663 -12.69 25.24 -7.96
N LEU A 664 -13.14 24.22 -7.23
CA LEU A 664 -14.03 23.16 -7.73
C LEU A 664 -15.50 23.60 -7.74
N GLY A 665 -15.85 24.73 -7.14
CA GLY A 665 -17.23 25.15 -6.92
C GLY A 665 -17.98 24.28 -5.90
N TRP A 666 -17.25 23.52 -5.08
CA TRP A 666 -17.80 22.67 -4.04
C TRP A 666 -18.14 23.51 -2.80
N ARG A 667 -19.43 23.63 -2.51
CA ARG A 667 -19.93 24.42 -1.37
C ARG A 667 -20.97 23.62 -0.60
N ALA A 668 -20.97 23.81 0.71
CA ALA A 668 -22.11 23.39 1.50
C ALA A 668 -23.36 24.17 1.05
N ALA A 669 -24.51 23.50 1.00
CA ALA A 669 -25.77 24.19 0.78
C ALA A 669 -25.98 25.22 1.89
N THR A 670 -26.30 26.46 1.51
CA THR A 670 -26.80 27.47 2.45
C THR A 670 -28.17 27.02 2.92
N GLU A 671 -28.32 26.84 4.23
CA GLU A 671 -29.60 26.52 4.89
C GLU A 671 -30.69 27.55 4.61
#